data_AF-A0A7Y6UHL9-F1
#
_entry.id   AF-A0A7Y6UHL9-F1
#
_cell.length_a   1.000
_cell.length_b   1.000
_cell.length_c   1.000
_cell.angle_alpha   90.00
_cell.angle_beta   90.00
_cell.angle_gamma   90.00
#
_symmetry.space_group_name_H-M   'P 1'
#
loop_
_entity.id
_entity.type
_entity.pdbx_description
1 polymer ?
#
loop_
_entity_poly.entity_id
_entity_poly.type
_entity_poly.pdbx_seq_one_letter_code
_entity_poly.pdbx_strand_id
1 'polypeptide(L)'
;NPALVPRIIDALLGAATLDADKTIAGYAADAIAVAAAAPMPSFAAPGGAPAEKQARRAKKMAKAALAEVEEEADTFGRDLERRREAAPMYRAADRTQEWAENNWWHRTPAESDATMIGVNRLWRDLALHETGAFLSPSLGLATTSFAEAMCALAVTDLPFTVPSHAIVADGPRLTITAAGNALAGSSQLVDGELVASGPPLVVGQSYVRTDDRVRYVDGEEVDNYVEGSFVAGVVYTCLVVIANPSSSRQRVSALVQIPRGSIALGGAKATNTIDVALDPYGTHGHEYSFYFPAPGRYSHFPVHVSRNGAIVAAAPPRTLDVTTGGDAPDPRSWAHVSQRGSLADVIAFLDGENLAAIDLDRVAWRMRDRAAYDAILCALERRRVYNETLWGYALLHRDLTRVRTWARALGPRLAGAGPVLDMPIIGLDSEDLGSYEHLEFSPLVNARAHRLGPKLRILNDGFAAQYTRFLELVAHRRVITPEDRLAAASYLLAQDRNEPALGNLARVDTDYVADRLQHDYLAAYAACLGGDLPRARELAARWRDLPVDRWRRRFDALAAMLAELGGAAPAIVDPKSREQQQADLAAKQPAFDIAVDRDGVIVQQQHVESLELRFFEMDVELLFSRQPFVQSDVSRFSFIEPGHREQLANLPPEQRVPWPSSLRGKNVVVEAVGPGQRKAKIHYANDLATNLAHQYGQIRVQRASDRAPLSATYVKVYARQRGGNVAFYKDGYTDLRGWFDYATLSTNDLDNVERFAILVCSDRAGSAILEASPPAR
;
A
#
# COMPACT_ATOMS: atom_id res chain seq x y z
N ASN A 1 1.96 -12.40 35.17
CA ASN A 1 1.24 -11.19 35.62
C ASN A 1 0.40 -10.68 34.46
N PRO A 2 -0.94 -10.83 34.48
CA PRO A 2 -1.81 -10.57 33.32
C PRO A 2 -1.84 -9.09 32.86
N ALA A 3 -1.33 -8.16 33.68
CA ALA A 3 -1.22 -6.73 33.32
C ALA A 3 0.00 -6.38 32.44
N LEU A 4 0.98 -7.27 32.32
CA LEU A 4 2.20 -7.03 31.52
C LEU A 4 2.01 -7.34 30.02
N VAL A 5 1.04 -8.20 29.68
CA VAL A 5 0.85 -8.73 28.33
C VAL A 5 0.39 -7.68 27.31
N PRO A 6 -0.55 -6.75 27.62
CA PRO A 6 -1.04 -5.78 26.62
C PRO A 6 0.02 -4.76 26.20
N ARG A 7 0.91 -4.33 27.12
CA ARG A 7 1.96 -3.33 26.84
C ARG A 7 3.08 -3.86 25.94
N ILE A 8 3.30 -5.18 25.93
CA ILE A 8 4.35 -5.84 25.13
C ILE A 8 3.91 -6.02 23.67
N ILE A 9 2.59 -6.17 23.43
CA ILE A 9 2.02 -6.40 22.09
C ILE A 9 2.15 -5.15 21.21
N ASP A 10 1.73 -3.99 21.72
CA ASP A 10 1.72 -2.74 20.95
C ASP A 10 3.13 -2.21 20.59
N ALA A 11 4.13 -2.48 21.43
CA ALA A 11 5.50 -1.98 21.25
C ALA A 11 6.33 -2.78 20.21
N LEU A 12 5.99 -4.05 19.96
CA LEU A 12 6.82 -4.98 19.17
C LEU A 12 6.19 -5.39 17.82
N LEU A 13 4.87 -5.23 17.68
CA LEU A 13 4.15 -5.41 16.42
C LEU A 13 3.89 -4.07 15.69
N GLY A 14 4.16 -2.93 16.35
CA GLY A 14 3.99 -1.57 15.83
C GLY A 14 5.14 -1.07 14.94
N ALA A 15 4.90 -1.12 13.63
CA ALA A 15 5.44 -0.32 12.53
C ALA A 15 6.84 0.37 12.66
N ALA A 16 7.76 -0.10 11.82
CA ALA A 16 8.59 0.82 11.02
C ALA A 16 7.70 1.28 9.86
N THR A 17 7.27 2.54 9.86
CA THR A 17 6.57 3.16 8.75
C THR A 17 7.58 3.60 7.69
N LEU A 18 7.42 3.10 6.47
CA LEU A 18 7.92 3.79 5.28
C LEU A 18 6.73 4.58 4.72
N ASP A 19 6.72 5.88 4.99
CA ASP A 19 6.03 6.79 4.10
C ASP A 19 6.64 6.62 2.71
N ALA A 20 5.80 6.34 1.71
CA ALA A 20 6.18 6.42 0.31
C ALA A 20 6.81 7.80 0.06
N ASP A 21 8.04 7.80 -0.46
CA ASP A 21 8.82 9.00 -0.76
C ASP A 21 8.01 10.00 -1.61
N LYS A 22 7.34 10.95 -0.94
CA LYS A 22 6.87 12.20 -1.54
C LYS A 22 8.02 13.10 -1.99
N THR A 23 9.25 12.68 -1.74
CA THR A 23 10.50 13.37 -2.04
C THR A 23 10.77 13.42 -3.54
N ILE A 24 10.33 12.44 -4.34
CA ILE A 24 10.57 12.43 -5.80
C ILE A 24 9.58 13.35 -6.56
N ALA A 25 8.37 13.53 -6.04
CA ALA A 25 7.38 14.46 -6.64
C ALA A 25 7.79 15.93 -6.48
N GLY A 26 8.50 16.28 -5.40
CA GLY A 26 9.02 17.63 -5.18
C GLY A 26 10.13 18.02 -6.17
N TYR A 27 11.05 17.10 -6.46
CA TYR A 27 12.12 17.36 -7.44
C TYR A 27 11.59 17.52 -8.88
N ALA A 28 10.49 16.86 -9.23
CA ALA A 28 9.85 17.02 -10.54
C ALA A 28 9.13 18.37 -10.68
N ALA A 29 8.53 18.90 -9.60
CA ALA A 29 7.83 20.18 -9.61
C ALA A 29 8.80 21.38 -9.71
N ASP A 30 9.94 21.33 -9.01
CA ASP A 30 10.95 22.39 -9.07
C ASP A 30 11.70 22.42 -10.42
N ALA A 31 11.94 21.25 -11.03
CA ALA A 31 12.55 21.17 -12.36
C ALA A 31 11.65 21.72 -13.48
N ILE A 32 10.32 21.57 -13.33
CA ILE A 32 9.33 22.10 -14.30
C ILE A 32 9.13 23.62 -14.10
N ALA A 33 9.22 24.12 -12.86
CA ALA A 33 9.11 25.55 -12.58
C ALA A 33 10.32 26.36 -13.09
N VAL A 34 11.53 25.80 -13.05
CA VAL A 34 12.75 26.46 -13.54
C VAL A 34 12.80 26.52 -15.07
N ALA A 35 12.14 25.60 -15.79
CA ALA A 35 12.09 25.60 -17.26
C ALA A 35 11.05 26.57 -17.87
N ALA A 36 10.10 27.08 -17.07
CA ALA A 36 9.00 27.93 -17.56
C ALA A 36 9.30 29.45 -17.49
N ALA A 37 10.50 29.87 -17.10
CA ALA A 37 10.87 31.28 -16.93
C ALA A 37 11.99 31.71 -17.88
N ALA A 38 11.72 31.71 -19.19
CA ALA A 38 12.52 32.47 -20.17
C ALA A 38 11.63 33.54 -20.83
N PRO A 39 11.98 34.84 -20.79
CA PRO A 39 11.13 35.90 -21.30
C PRO A 39 11.18 35.97 -22.83
N MET A 40 10.01 36.11 -23.46
CA MET A 40 9.87 36.41 -24.89
C MET A 40 10.26 37.89 -25.17
N PRO A 41 10.99 38.20 -26.25
CA PRO A 41 11.34 39.58 -26.57
C PRO A 41 10.15 40.34 -27.18
N SER A 42 9.78 41.45 -26.54
CA SER A 42 8.86 42.47 -27.07
C SER A 42 9.59 43.37 -28.07
N PHE A 43 8.98 43.62 -29.23
CA PHE A 43 9.41 44.66 -30.16
C PHE A 43 9.34 46.05 -29.53
N ALA A 44 10.36 46.87 -29.77
CA ALA A 44 10.44 48.26 -29.34
C ALA A 44 10.02 49.23 -30.45
N ALA A 45 9.37 50.32 -30.06
CA ALA A 45 9.36 51.60 -30.78
C ALA A 45 9.56 52.76 -29.75
N PRO A 46 10.11 53.92 -30.15
CA PRO A 46 10.98 54.72 -29.28
C PRO A 46 10.30 55.93 -28.63
N GLY A 47 10.83 56.38 -27.49
CA GLY A 47 10.57 57.73 -26.98
C GLY A 47 11.02 58.01 -25.54
N GLY A 48 12.10 58.80 -25.41
CA GLY A 48 12.27 59.88 -24.40
C GLY A 48 12.27 59.57 -22.90
N ALA A 49 13.42 59.78 -22.25
CA ALA A 49 13.64 59.78 -20.79
C ALA A 49 12.82 60.88 -20.04
N PRO A 50 12.64 60.82 -18.69
CA PRO A 50 13.74 60.93 -17.72
C PRO A 50 13.65 59.91 -16.56
N ALA A 51 14.50 58.86 -16.61
CA ALA A 51 14.43 57.70 -15.71
C ALA A 51 15.08 57.88 -14.32
N GLU A 52 15.81 58.96 -14.03
CA GLU A 52 16.65 59.02 -12.81
C GLU A 52 15.90 59.36 -11.50
N LYS A 53 14.83 60.17 -11.56
CA LYS A 53 14.08 60.55 -10.34
C LYS A 53 13.08 59.47 -9.88
N GLN A 54 12.51 58.70 -10.80
CA GLN A 54 11.63 57.56 -10.47
C GLN A 54 12.43 56.37 -9.93
N ALA A 55 13.61 56.08 -10.48
CA ALA A 55 14.47 54.99 -10.00
C ALA A 55 14.87 55.16 -8.53
N ARG A 56 15.20 56.38 -8.08
CA ARG A 56 15.61 56.64 -6.69
C ARG A 56 14.45 56.55 -5.69
N ARG A 57 13.22 56.85 -6.11
CA ARG A 57 12.01 56.72 -5.29
C ARG A 57 11.56 55.26 -5.17
N ALA A 58 11.65 54.50 -6.28
CA ALA A 58 11.41 53.06 -6.31
C ALA A 58 12.42 52.29 -5.43
N LYS A 59 13.71 52.66 -5.45
CA LYS A 59 14.73 52.04 -4.58
C LYS A 59 14.48 52.27 -3.09
N LYS A 60 13.88 53.42 -2.71
CA LYS A 60 13.56 53.75 -1.33
C LYS A 60 12.29 53.03 -0.84
N MET A 61 11.27 52.88 -1.70
CA MET A 61 10.07 52.09 -1.40
C MET A 61 10.39 50.58 -1.36
N ALA A 62 11.23 50.07 -2.27
CA ALA A 62 11.68 48.68 -2.24
C ALA A 62 12.48 48.36 -0.95
N LYS A 63 13.31 49.29 -0.47
CA LYS A 63 14.03 49.12 0.81
C LYS A 63 13.12 49.16 2.03
N ALA A 64 12.04 49.95 2.00
CA ALA A 64 11.04 49.98 3.07
C ALA A 64 10.17 48.71 3.06
N ALA A 65 9.76 48.24 1.88
CA ALA A 65 9.04 46.97 1.72
C ALA A 65 9.90 45.76 2.13
N LEU A 66 11.21 45.77 1.83
CA LEU A 66 12.13 44.72 2.32
C LEU A 66 12.25 44.72 3.86
N ALA A 67 12.21 45.89 4.50
CA ALA A 67 12.30 45.99 5.95
C ALA A 67 11.00 45.52 6.65
N GLU A 68 9.82 45.79 6.07
CA GLU A 68 8.54 45.23 6.55
C GLU A 68 8.48 43.70 6.35
N VAL A 69 9.00 43.19 5.22
CA VAL A 69 9.09 41.73 4.97
C VAL A 69 10.12 41.06 5.89
N GLU A 70 11.20 41.73 6.29
CA GLU A 70 12.14 41.23 7.29
C GLU A 70 11.53 41.21 8.71
N GLU A 71 10.71 42.21 9.10
CA GLU A 71 9.96 42.19 10.37
C GLU A 71 8.86 41.12 10.40
N GLU A 72 8.15 40.91 9.29
CA GLU A 72 7.19 39.81 9.13
C GLU A 72 7.87 38.44 9.10
N ALA A 73 9.06 38.32 8.49
CA ALA A 73 9.85 37.09 8.51
C ALA A 73 10.42 36.78 9.90
N ASP A 74 10.80 37.78 10.69
CA ASP A 74 11.26 37.61 12.07
C ASP A 74 10.09 37.21 13.00
N THR A 75 8.88 37.73 12.78
CA THR A 75 7.67 37.29 13.51
C THR A 75 7.21 35.89 13.11
N PHE A 76 7.29 35.52 11.82
CA PHE A 76 7.01 34.16 11.36
C PHE A 76 8.07 33.15 11.83
N GLY A 77 9.35 33.55 11.84
CA GLY A 77 10.46 32.75 12.37
C GLY A 77 10.27 32.45 13.86
N ARG A 78 9.91 33.46 14.66
CA ARG A 78 9.58 33.30 16.08
C ARG A 78 8.33 32.47 16.33
N ASP A 79 7.31 32.54 15.46
CA ASP A 79 6.13 31.67 15.53
C ASP A 79 6.50 30.20 15.21
N LEU A 80 7.37 29.97 14.24
CA LEU A 80 7.89 28.64 13.92
C LEU A 80 8.75 28.06 15.04
N GLU A 81 9.55 28.89 15.72
CA GLU A 81 10.32 28.50 16.91
C GLU A 81 9.40 28.16 18.09
N ARG A 82 8.37 28.97 18.38
CA ARG A 82 7.36 28.63 19.40
C ARG A 82 6.59 27.35 19.08
N ARG A 83 6.33 27.06 17.81
CA ARG A 83 5.71 25.79 17.37
C ARG A 83 6.65 24.60 17.52
N ARG A 84 7.98 24.80 17.47
CA ARG A 84 8.98 23.77 17.78
C ARG A 84 9.08 23.50 19.29
N GLU A 85 8.78 24.49 20.13
CA GLU A 85 8.74 24.34 21.60
C GLU A 85 7.50 23.62 22.10
N ALA A 86 6.36 23.71 21.39
CA ALA A 86 5.14 23.00 21.74
C ALA A 86 5.26 21.50 21.39
N ALA A 87 5.18 20.63 22.41
CA ALA A 87 5.16 19.19 22.19
C ALA A 87 4.01 18.79 21.24
N PRO A 88 4.27 17.92 20.25
CA PRO A 88 3.25 17.51 19.30
C PRO A 88 2.10 16.80 20.01
N MET A 89 0.87 17.10 19.57
CA MET A 89 -0.34 16.45 20.07
C MET A 89 -0.43 14.99 19.59
N TYR A 90 -1.37 14.23 20.17
CA TYR A 90 -1.68 12.86 19.74
C TYR A 90 -1.88 12.79 18.22
N ARG A 91 -1.19 11.85 17.57
CA ARG A 91 -1.35 11.52 16.14
C ARG A 91 -2.15 10.23 16.04
N ALA A 92 -3.22 10.16 15.25
CA ALA A 92 -3.89 8.87 15.03
C ALA A 92 -2.93 7.86 14.37
N ALA A 93 -3.14 6.56 14.60
CA ALA A 93 -2.46 5.55 13.79
C ALA A 93 -2.99 5.62 12.35
N ASP A 94 -2.13 5.31 11.37
CA ASP A 94 -2.55 5.23 9.98
C ASP A 94 -3.51 4.06 9.75
N ARG A 95 -4.14 4.04 8.58
CA ARG A 95 -4.92 2.88 8.16
C ARG A 95 -3.98 1.70 7.96
N THR A 96 -4.40 0.52 8.41
CA THR A 96 -3.69 -0.74 8.14
C THR A 96 -3.47 -0.90 6.64
N GLN A 97 -2.21 -1.09 6.25
CA GLN A 97 -1.82 -1.41 4.89
C GLN A 97 -1.41 -2.87 4.78
N GLU A 98 -1.54 -3.41 3.58
CA GLU A 98 -1.08 -4.75 3.21
C GLU A 98 0.29 -4.62 2.56
N TRP A 99 1.25 -5.38 3.07
CA TRP A 99 2.62 -5.39 2.61
C TRP A 99 2.95 -6.77 2.07
N ALA A 100 3.18 -6.84 0.77
CA ALA A 100 3.74 -8.00 0.10
C ALA A 100 5.25 -7.82 -0.06
N GLU A 101 5.98 -8.92 -0.11
CA GLU A 101 7.35 -8.90 -0.61
C GLU A 101 7.36 -8.60 -2.10
N ASN A 102 8.28 -7.76 -2.55
CA ASN A 102 8.39 -7.39 -3.95
C ASN A 102 9.82 -7.62 -4.46
N ASN A 103 9.94 -8.42 -5.51
CA ASN A 103 11.21 -8.64 -6.20
C ASN A 103 11.53 -7.47 -7.15
N TRP A 104 10.49 -6.75 -7.59
CA TRP A 104 10.59 -5.62 -8.50
C TRP A 104 9.86 -4.41 -7.93
N TRP A 105 10.30 -3.21 -8.34
CA TRP A 105 9.74 -1.95 -7.87
C TRP A 105 8.22 -1.89 -8.01
N HIS A 106 7.51 -1.88 -6.88
CA HIS A 106 6.04 -1.89 -6.79
C HIS A 106 5.36 -3.01 -7.60
N ARG A 107 5.93 -4.22 -7.64
CA ARG A 107 5.30 -5.39 -8.26
C ARG A 107 5.40 -6.61 -7.35
N THR A 108 4.29 -7.33 -7.20
CA THR A 108 4.29 -8.60 -6.46
C THR A 108 4.90 -9.72 -7.32
N PRO A 109 5.28 -10.87 -6.73
CA PRO A 109 5.74 -12.03 -7.49
C PRO A 109 4.73 -12.48 -8.56
N ALA A 110 3.42 -12.38 -8.27
CA ALA A 110 2.34 -12.70 -9.22
C ALA A 110 2.33 -11.79 -10.45
N GLU A 111 2.80 -10.55 -10.31
CA GLU A 111 2.90 -9.56 -11.39
C GLU A 111 4.26 -9.59 -12.10
N SER A 112 5.15 -10.50 -11.68
CA SER A 112 6.54 -10.57 -12.11
C SER A 112 6.76 -11.74 -13.05
N ASP A 113 6.50 -11.55 -14.35
CA ASP A 113 6.70 -12.57 -15.37
C ASP A 113 7.79 -12.19 -16.39
N ALA A 114 8.06 -13.09 -17.34
CA ALA A 114 9.08 -12.91 -18.36
C ALA A 114 8.78 -11.77 -19.35
N THR A 115 7.56 -11.22 -19.35
CA THR A 115 7.17 -10.10 -20.23
C THR A 115 7.62 -8.75 -19.68
N MET A 116 8.09 -8.68 -18.43
CA MET A 116 8.57 -7.45 -17.79
C MET A 116 9.75 -6.79 -18.51
N ILE A 117 10.62 -7.57 -19.14
CA ILE A 117 11.75 -7.10 -19.95
C ILE A 117 11.63 -7.78 -21.31
N GLY A 118 10.90 -7.11 -22.21
CA GLY A 118 10.66 -7.63 -23.54
C GLY A 118 11.94 -7.68 -24.37
N VAL A 119 12.23 -8.83 -25.00
CA VAL A 119 13.36 -8.93 -25.93
C VAL A 119 13.16 -7.97 -27.09
N ASN A 120 14.09 -7.03 -27.26
CA ASN A 120 14.04 -6.01 -28.29
C ASN A 120 15.46 -5.67 -28.78
N ARG A 121 15.56 -4.76 -29.75
CA ARG A 121 16.83 -4.40 -30.38
C ARG A 121 17.84 -3.77 -29.42
N LEU A 122 17.39 -2.99 -28.43
CA LEU A 122 18.28 -2.41 -27.42
C LEU A 122 19.06 -3.49 -26.66
N TRP A 123 18.37 -4.54 -26.21
CA TRP A 123 18.98 -5.63 -25.45
C TRP A 123 19.96 -6.45 -26.27
N ARG A 124 19.68 -6.61 -27.56
CA ARG A 124 20.62 -7.19 -28.51
C ARG A 124 21.84 -6.29 -28.72
N ASP A 125 21.65 -4.99 -28.90
CA ASP A 125 22.75 -4.02 -29.07
C ASP A 125 23.67 -4.05 -27.85
N LEU A 126 23.10 -4.13 -26.64
CA LEU A 126 23.84 -4.25 -25.38
C LEU A 126 24.64 -5.56 -25.31
N ALA A 127 24.03 -6.70 -25.62
CA ALA A 127 24.69 -8.01 -25.54
C ALA A 127 25.89 -8.15 -26.49
N LEU A 128 25.97 -7.29 -27.51
CA LEU A 128 27.05 -7.23 -28.49
C LEU A 128 28.08 -6.12 -28.20
N HIS A 129 27.88 -5.30 -27.17
CA HIS A 129 28.78 -4.20 -26.81
C HIS A 129 29.97 -4.71 -25.97
N GLU A 130 31.20 -4.38 -26.39
CA GLU A 130 32.41 -4.95 -25.77
C GLU A 130 33.25 -3.93 -24.97
N THR A 131 33.41 -2.69 -25.46
CA THR A 131 34.24 -1.65 -24.80
C THR A 131 33.72 -0.23 -25.06
N GLY A 132 34.05 0.70 -24.16
CA GLY A 132 33.67 2.11 -24.29
C GLY A 132 32.23 2.40 -23.87
N ALA A 133 31.77 3.63 -24.15
CA ALA A 133 30.46 4.09 -23.72
C ALA A 133 29.32 3.52 -24.58
N PHE A 134 28.23 3.07 -23.96
CA PHE A 134 27.05 2.51 -24.61
C PHE A 134 25.95 3.57 -24.79
N LEU A 135 25.62 3.88 -26.04
CA LEU A 135 24.47 4.70 -26.44
C LEU A 135 23.77 4.02 -27.62
N SER A 136 22.49 3.69 -27.48
CA SER A 136 21.71 3.07 -28.55
C SER A 136 20.59 4.00 -29.05
N PRO A 137 20.42 4.19 -30.37
CA PRO A 137 19.24 4.82 -30.95
C PRO A 137 17.94 4.05 -30.66
N SER A 138 18.07 2.77 -30.26
CA SER A 138 16.97 1.88 -29.91
C SER A 138 16.47 2.10 -28.47
N LEU A 139 17.00 3.07 -27.72
CA LEU A 139 16.63 3.31 -26.32
C LEU A 139 15.10 3.51 -26.15
N GLY A 140 14.44 4.13 -27.12
CA GLY A 140 12.99 4.33 -27.12
C GLY A 140 12.15 3.04 -27.18
N LEU A 141 12.76 1.87 -27.36
CA LEU A 141 12.08 0.58 -27.35
C LEU A 141 11.89 0.00 -25.93
N ALA A 142 12.64 0.47 -24.94
CA ALA A 142 12.57 -0.01 -23.56
C ALA A 142 11.45 0.70 -22.77
N THR A 143 10.20 0.43 -23.14
CA THR A 143 9.02 1.13 -22.60
C THR A 143 7.97 0.19 -21.98
N THR A 144 8.25 -1.12 -21.90
CA THR A 144 7.27 -2.11 -21.44
C THR A 144 7.04 -2.08 -19.92
N SER A 145 8.07 -1.75 -19.13
CA SER A 145 7.96 -1.62 -17.68
C SER A 145 8.95 -0.60 -17.11
N PHE A 146 8.71 -0.15 -15.88
CA PHE A 146 9.68 0.69 -15.15
C PHE A 146 11.01 -0.03 -14.98
N ALA A 147 10.99 -1.34 -14.68
CA ALA A 147 12.20 -2.15 -14.59
C ALA A 147 12.97 -2.17 -15.92
N GLU A 148 12.27 -2.37 -17.04
CA GLU A 148 12.88 -2.34 -18.37
C GLU A 148 13.53 -0.97 -18.67
N ALA A 149 12.81 0.11 -18.39
CA ALA A 149 13.30 1.47 -18.58
C ALA A 149 14.53 1.77 -17.69
N MET A 150 14.50 1.35 -16.43
CA MET A 150 15.63 1.53 -15.50
C MET A 150 16.84 0.69 -15.90
N CYS A 151 16.64 -0.56 -16.32
CA CYS A 151 17.72 -1.37 -16.88
C CYS A 151 18.33 -0.71 -18.12
N ALA A 152 17.49 -0.14 -19.00
CA ALA A 152 17.92 0.52 -20.22
C ALA A 152 18.73 1.79 -19.93
N LEU A 153 18.29 2.59 -18.96
CA LEU A 153 19.02 3.77 -18.50
C LEU A 153 20.33 3.39 -17.80
N ALA A 154 20.33 2.34 -16.97
CA ALA A 154 21.51 1.90 -16.21
C ALA A 154 22.67 1.44 -17.11
N VAL A 155 22.35 0.87 -18.27
CA VAL A 155 23.36 0.45 -19.24
C VAL A 155 23.75 1.56 -20.21
N THR A 156 22.96 2.63 -20.30
CA THR A 156 23.21 3.75 -21.22
C THR A 156 24.11 4.78 -20.55
N ASP A 157 25.21 5.17 -21.20
CA ASP A 157 26.18 6.16 -20.69
C ASP A 157 25.70 7.61 -20.81
N LEU A 158 24.43 7.87 -20.45
CA LEU A 158 23.92 9.22 -20.24
C LEU A 158 24.40 9.74 -18.88
N PRO A 159 24.87 10.99 -18.80
CA PRO A 159 25.34 11.54 -17.52
C PRO A 159 24.17 11.71 -16.55
N PHE A 160 24.37 11.29 -15.30
CA PHE A 160 23.38 11.48 -14.23
C PHE A 160 23.14 12.96 -13.90
N THR A 161 24.12 13.82 -14.16
CA THR A 161 24.02 15.28 -14.04
C THR A 161 24.06 15.91 -15.43
N VAL A 162 22.99 16.65 -15.78
CA VAL A 162 22.84 17.26 -17.11
C VAL A 162 23.81 18.44 -17.27
N PRO A 163 24.70 18.43 -18.27
CA PRO A 163 25.53 19.59 -18.59
C PRO A 163 24.73 20.62 -19.38
N SER A 164 24.91 21.91 -19.10
CA SER A 164 24.15 22.99 -19.75
C SER A 164 24.38 23.04 -21.26
N HIS A 165 23.34 22.78 -22.05
CA HIS A 165 23.38 22.89 -23.52
C HIS A 165 23.13 24.34 -23.96
N ALA A 166 23.75 24.80 -25.04
CA ALA A 166 23.45 26.12 -25.60
C ALA A 166 22.32 26.00 -26.64
N ILE A 167 21.24 26.78 -26.49
CA ILE A 167 20.10 26.75 -27.41
C ILE A 167 19.91 28.15 -28.01
N VAL A 168 19.82 28.23 -29.34
CA VAL A 168 19.62 29.49 -30.08
C VAL A 168 18.43 29.31 -31.04
N ALA A 169 17.36 30.09 -30.84
CA ALA A 169 16.19 30.12 -31.71
C ALA A 169 16.21 31.35 -32.63
N ASP A 170 15.93 31.16 -33.91
CA ASP A 170 15.88 32.20 -34.96
C ASP A 170 14.71 31.91 -35.93
N GLY A 171 13.54 32.50 -35.67
CA GLY A 171 12.32 32.24 -36.46
C GLY A 171 11.88 30.77 -36.41
N PRO A 172 11.63 30.09 -37.56
CA PRO A 172 11.32 28.66 -37.61
C PRO A 172 12.56 27.76 -37.40
N ARG A 173 13.75 28.32 -37.18
CA ARG A 173 15.00 27.58 -36.97
C ARG A 173 15.36 27.51 -35.48
N LEU A 174 15.70 26.30 -35.02
CA LEU A 174 16.18 26.02 -33.68
C LEU A 174 17.58 25.39 -33.76
N THR A 175 18.55 25.92 -33.02
CA THR A 175 19.93 25.42 -32.93
C THR A 175 20.22 24.97 -31.50
N ILE A 176 20.77 23.76 -31.31
CA ILE A 176 21.12 23.19 -29.99
C ILE A 176 22.57 22.69 -30.01
N THR A 177 23.41 23.17 -29.09
CA THR A 177 24.80 22.75 -28.87
C THR A 177 24.88 21.99 -27.55
N ALA A 178 25.00 20.66 -27.63
CA ALA A 178 25.08 19.80 -26.44
C ALA A 178 26.46 19.89 -25.77
N ALA A 179 26.47 20.02 -24.44
CA ALA A 179 27.68 20.07 -23.61
C ALA A 179 28.05 18.69 -22.99
N GLY A 180 27.34 17.63 -23.37
CA GLY A 180 27.57 16.23 -23.02
C GLY A 180 26.60 15.33 -23.79
N ASN A 181 26.53 14.04 -23.43
CA ASN A 181 25.69 13.06 -24.13
C ASN A 181 24.20 13.43 -24.03
N ALA A 182 23.48 13.42 -25.15
CA ALA A 182 22.08 13.84 -25.25
C ALA A 182 21.31 13.09 -26.37
N LEU A 183 19.97 13.16 -26.34
CA LEU A 183 19.05 12.57 -27.34
C LEU A 183 18.16 13.66 -27.97
N ALA A 184 17.83 13.57 -29.27
CA ALA A 184 16.99 14.56 -29.99
C ALA A 184 16.09 13.93 -31.09
N GLY A 185 14.91 14.51 -31.42
CA GLY A 185 13.99 14.05 -32.49
C GLY A 185 12.97 15.11 -33.05
N SER A 186 12.43 14.92 -34.29
CA SER A 186 11.47 15.82 -35.01
C SER A 186 10.60 15.13 -36.12
N SER A 187 9.46 15.72 -36.60
CA SER A 187 8.55 15.17 -37.68
C SER A 187 7.68 16.22 -38.47
N GLN A 188 7.37 16.02 -39.79
CA GLN A 188 6.48 16.88 -40.65
C GLN A 188 6.05 16.25 -42.04
N LEU A 189 4.97 16.74 -42.70
CA LEU A 189 4.50 16.38 -44.08
C LEU A 189 4.82 17.46 -45.12
N VAL A 190 5.21 17.10 -46.35
CA VAL A 190 5.64 18.03 -47.41
C VAL A 190 5.31 17.53 -48.83
N ASP A 191 4.98 18.45 -49.76
CA ASP A 191 4.77 18.16 -51.19
C ASP A 191 6.07 17.75 -51.90
N GLY A 192 5.97 16.85 -52.90
CA GLY A 192 7.13 16.34 -53.62
C GLY A 192 6.90 16.07 -55.10
N GLU A 193 7.77 16.60 -55.96
CA GLU A 193 7.82 16.26 -57.38
C GLU A 193 8.33 14.82 -57.59
N LEU A 194 7.89 14.16 -58.68
CA LEU A 194 8.47 12.89 -59.13
C LEU A 194 9.81 13.16 -59.78
N VAL A 195 10.88 12.92 -59.01
CA VAL A 195 12.25 13.13 -59.43
C VAL A 195 12.88 11.76 -59.67
N ALA A 196 12.93 11.36 -60.94
CA ALA A 196 13.54 10.10 -61.38
C ALA A 196 15.09 10.10 -61.33
N SER A 197 15.71 11.15 -60.78
CA SER A 197 17.16 11.26 -60.66
C SER A 197 17.65 10.76 -59.30
N GLY A 198 18.67 9.89 -59.32
CA GLY A 198 19.25 9.25 -58.15
C GLY A 198 19.31 7.72 -58.28
N PRO A 199 19.84 7.02 -57.27
CA PRO A 199 19.94 5.56 -57.32
C PRO A 199 18.54 4.95 -57.37
N PRO A 200 18.26 4.05 -58.32
CA PRO A 200 16.91 3.60 -58.59
C PRO A 200 16.33 2.83 -57.40
N LEU A 201 15.02 2.95 -57.21
CA LEU A 201 14.22 2.09 -56.35
C LEU A 201 13.24 1.34 -57.23
N VAL A 202 13.13 0.04 -57.01
CA VAL A 202 12.17 -0.81 -57.71
C VAL A 202 10.99 -1.01 -56.78
N VAL A 203 9.79 -0.75 -57.27
CA VAL A 203 8.57 -0.88 -56.48
C VAL A 203 7.66 -1.89 -57.15
N GLY A 204 7.43 -3.00 -56.46
CA GLY A 204 6.54 -4.08 -56.85
C GLY A 204 5.21 -3.97 -56.11
N GLN A 205 4.12 -4.33 -56.80
CA GLN A 205 2.80 -4.44 -56.21
C GLN A 205 2.10 -5.66 -56.80
N SER A 206 1.96 -6.69 -55.98
CA SER A 206 1.43 -8.02 -56.35
C SER A 206 0.26 -8.41 -55.43
N TYR A 207 -0.42 -9.52 -55.73
CA TYR A 207 -1.59 -9.94 -54.95
C TYR A 207 -1.57 -11.45 -54.77
N VAL A 208 -1.98 -11.91 -53.59
CA VAL A 208 -2.13 -13.33 -53.23
C VAL A 208 -3.52 -13.56 -52.62
N ARG A 209 -4.03 -14.78 -52.72
CA ARG A 209 -5.24 -15.19 -51.99
C ARG A 209 -4.86 -15.48 -50.54
N THR A 210 -5.60 -14.96 -49.57
CA THR A 210 -5.17 -15.01 -48.15
C THR A 210 -5.18 -16.45 -47.60
N ASP A 211 -6.10 -17.28 -48.06
CA ASP A 211 -6.32 -18.67 -47.65
C ASP A 211 -5.48 -19.69 -48.44
N ASP A 212 -4.78 -19.26 -49.48
CA ASP A 212 -3.94 -20.09 -50.36
C ASP A 212 -2.73 -19.29 -50.83
N ARG A 213 -2.00 -18.76 -49.86
CA ARG A 213 -0.97 -17.74 -50.06
C ARG A 213 0.32 -18.31 -50.66
N VAL A 214 0.59 -19.58 -50.41
CA VAL A 214 1.90 -20.17 -50.58
C VAL A 214 1.78 -21.44 -51.40
N ARG A 215 2.60 -21.54 -52.44
CA ARG A 215 2.88 -22.79 -53.16
C ARG A 215 4.36 -23.07 -53.09
N TYR A 216 4.80 -24.29 -53.39
CA TYR A 216 6.19 -24.65 -53.29
C TYR A 216 6.66 -25.25 -54.63
N VAL A 217 7.58 -24.56 -55.31
CA VAL A 217 8.25 -25.01 -56.56
C VAL A 217 9.74 -25.28 -56.31
N ASP A 218 10.26 -26.50 -56.57
CA ASP A 218 11.65 -26.96 -56.29
C ASP A 218 12.30 -26.70 -54.90
N GLY A 219 11.88 -27.37 -53.82
CA GLY A 219 12.32 -27.10 -52.43
C GLY A 219 11.79 -25.81 -51.78
N GLU A 220 11.69 -24.71 -52.52
CA GLU A 220 11.46 -23.35 -52.02
C GLU A 220 9.97 -22.94 -51.87
N GLU A 221 9.69 -22.18 -50.81
CA GLU A 221 8.40 -21.54 -50.59
C GLU A 221 8.25 -20.34 -51.52
N VAL A 222 7.21 -20.30 -52.35
CA VAL A 222 6.93 -19.18 -53.25
C VAL A 222 5.50 -18.68 -53.08
N ASP A 223 5.33 -17.37 -53.15
CA ASP A 223 4.00 -16.75 -53.15
C ASP A 223 3.15 -17.30 -54.31
N ASN A 224 1.92 -17.68 -54.00
CA ASN A 224 0.93 -18.09 -54.98
C ASN A 224 0.20 -16.85 -55.54
N TYR A 225 0.89 -16.13 -56.41
CA TYR A 225 0.39 -14.88 -56.99
C TYR A 225 -0.89 -15.07 -57.82
N VAL A 226 -1.80 -14.11 -57.70
CA VAL A 226 -3.02 -14.05 -58.52
C VAL A 226 -2.67 -13.53 -59.91
N GLU A 227 -2.54 -14.45 -60.87
CA GLU A 227 -2.24 -14.15 -62.28
C GLU A 227 -3.51 -13.89 -63.12
N GLY A 228 -4.70 -14.30 -62.64
CA GLY A 228 -5.98 -14.20 -63.34
C GLY A 228 -6.97 -13.21 -62.73
N SER A 229 -8.27 -13.43 -62.99
CA SER A 229 -9.34 -12.64 -62.40
C SER A 229 -9.42 -12.85 -60.89
N PHE A 230 -9.74 -11.77 -60.18
CA PHE A 230 -10.13 -11.82 -58.79
C PHE A 230 -11.55 -12.37 -58.67
N VAL A 231 -11.98 -12.73 -57.47
CA VAL A 231 -13.31 -13.30 -57.22
C VAL A 231 -14.03 -12.47 -56.17
N ALA A 232 -15.28 -12.09 -56.45
CA ALA A 232 -16.09 -11.32 -55.50
C ALA A 232 -16.29 -12.13 -54.20
N GLY A 233 -16.16 -11.46 -53.04
CA GLY A 233 -16.28 -12.10 -51.72
C GLY A 233 -15.06 -12.90 -51.24
N VAL A 234 -13.99 -13.03 -52.03
CA VAL A 234 -12.73 -13.66 -51.60
C VAL A 234 -11.75 -12.62 -51.06
N VAL A 235 -11.02 -12.96 -50.00
CA VAL A 235 -10.05 -12.06 -49.36
C VAL A 235 -8.68 -12.17 -50.03
N TYR A 236 -8.19 -11.04 -50.52
CA TYR A 236 -6.87 -10.92 -51.15
C TYR A 236 -5.96 -10.05 -50.29
N THR A 237 -4.67 -10.36 -50.33
CA THR A 237 -3.62 -9.53 -49.73
C THR A 237 -2.82 -8.88 -50.84
N CYS A 238 -2.71 -7.55 -50.81
CA CYS A 238 -1.75 -6.80 -51.63
C CYS A 238 -0.37 -6.95 -51.00
N LEU A 239 0.62 -7.31 -51.80
CA LEU A 239 2.02 -7.38 -51.43
C LEU A 239 2.73 -6.21 -52.10
N VAL A 240 3.11 -5.21 -51.31
CA VAL A 240 3.94 -4.09 -51.73
C VAL A 240 5.37 -4.42 -51.42
N VAL A 241 6.24 -4.41 -52.42
CA VAL A 241 7.68 -4.63 -52.26
C VAL A 241 8.40 -3.37 -52.71
N ILE A 242 9.24 -2.83 -51.85
CA ILE A 242 10.12 -1.71 -52.18
C ILE A 242 11.54 -2.24 -52.14
N ALA A 243 12.24 -2.22 -53.25
CA ALA A 243 13.56 -2.78 -53.41
C ALA A 243 14.55 -1.68 -53.78
N ASN A 244 15.73 -1.78 -53.19
CA ASN A 244 16.83 -0.87 -53.41
C ASN A 244 17.94 -1.57 -54.19
N PRO A 245 17.92 -1.58 -55.52
CA PRO A 245 18.95 -2.23 -56.34
C PRO A 245 20.30 -1.50 -56.34
N SER A 246 20.46 -0.38 -55.63
CA SER A 246 21.75 0.31 -55.58
C SER A 246 22.65 -0.25 -54.49
N SER A 247 23.94 0.01 -54.63
CA SER A 247 24.95 -0.27 -53.60
C SER A 247 24.86 0.65 -52.38
N SER A 248 23.86 1.52 -52.30
CA SER A 248 23.73 2.54 -51.26
C SER A 248 22.45 2.37 -50.45
N ARG A 249 22.53 2.46 -49.13
CA ARG A 249 21.36 2.39 -48.23
C ARG A 249 20.42 3.57 -48.48
N GLN A 250 19.11 3.32 -48.51
CA GLN A 250 18.10 4.33 -48.75
C GLN A 250 17.02 4.32 -47.67
N ARG A 251 16.75 5.47 -47.04
CA ARG A 251 15.58 5.65 -46.18
C ARG A 251 14.50 6.37 -46.97
N VAL A 252 13.29 5.81 -46.97
CA VAL A 252 12.18 6.26 -47.80
C VAL A 252 10.87 6.15 -47.04
N SER A 253 9.85 6.86 -47.48
CA SER A 253 8.47 6.75 -46.97
C SER A 253 7.58 6.30 -48.12
N ALA A 254 6.69 5.33 -47.91
CA ALA A 254 5.82 4.82 -48.94
C ALA A 254 4.34 5.06 -48.61
N LEU A 255 3.63 5.66 -49.55
CA LEU A 255 2.19 5.89 -49.49
C LEU A 255 1.47 4.71 -50.16
N VAL A 256 0.64 4.00 -49.41
CA VAL A 256 -0.14 2.84 -49.87
C VAL A 256 -1.64 3.10 -49.72
N GLN A 257 -2.44 2.53 -50.61
CA GLN A 257 -3.91 2.65 -50.63
C GLN A 257 -4.55 1.33 -51.03
N ILE A 258 -5.77 1.07 -50.58
CA ILE A 258 -6.57 -0.08 -51.08
C ILE A 258 -7.17 0.21 -52.47
N PRO A 259 -7.55 -0.80 -53.27
CA PRO A 259 -8.24 -0.55 -54.54
C PRO A 259 -9.53 0.22 -54.35
N ARG A 260 -9.84 1.13 -55.28
CA ARG A 260 -11.06 1.93 -55.24
C ARG A 260 -12.28 1.01 -55.31
N GLY A 261 -13.25 1.20 -54.43
CA GLY A 261 -14.48 0.39 -54.37
C GLY A 261 -14.32 -0.98 -53.68
N SER A 262 -13.13 -1.31 -53.19
CA SER A 262 -12.89 -2.45 -52.28
C SER A 262 -13.13 -2.06 -50.81
N ILE A 263 -13.27 -3.06 -49.94
CA ILE A 263 -13.42 -2.87 -48.50
C ILE A 263 -12.18 -3.43 -47.80
N ALA A 264 -11.52 -2.59 -46.98
CA ALA A 264 -10.36 -2.95 -46.19
C ALA A 264 -10.73 -3.94 -45.07
N LEU A 265 -9.82 -4.87 -44.78
CA LEU A 265 -9.95 -5.86 -43.71
C LEU A 265 -8.72 -5.83 -42.81
N GLY A 266 -8.83 -6.43 -41.62
CA GLY A 266 -7.68 -6.59 -40.71
C GLY A 266 -7.10 -5.28 -40.17
N GLY A 267 -7.90 -4.23 -40.04
CA GLY A 267 -7.45 -2.92 -39.54
C GLY A 267 -6.66 -2.08 -40.57
N ALA A 268 -6.58 -2.52 -41.83
CA ALA A 268 -5.98 -1.74 -42.90
C ALA A 268 -6.71 -0.40 -43.08
N LYS A 269 -5.92 0.68 -43.19
CA LYS A 269 -6.44 2.02 -43.49
C LYS A 269 -6.62 2.15 -45.01
N ALA A 270 -7.61 2.92 -45.43
CA ALA A 270 -7.82 3.21 -46.85
C ALA A 270 -6.59 3.89 -47.50
N THR A 271 -5.88 4.72 -46.72
CA THR A 271 -4.62 5.37 -47.10
C THR A 271 -3.66 5.35 -45.90
N ASN A 272 -2.40 5.00 -46.12
CA ASN A 272 -1.38 4.90 -45.06
C ASN A 272 0.01 5.28 -45.59
N THR A 273 0.84 5.91 -44.74
CA THR A 273 2.26 6.16 -45.02
C THR A 273 3.12 5.30 -44.10
N ILE A 274 4.06 4.56 -44.68
CA ILE A 274 5.01 3.71 -43.95
C ILE A 274 6.44 4.23 -44.14
N ASP A 275 7.20 4.33 -43.05
CA ASP A 275 8.62 4.69 -43.12
C ASP A 275 9.47 3.43 -43.21
N VAL A 276 10.37 3.41 -44.19
CA VAL A 276 11.10 2.21 -44.62
C VAL A 276 12.59 2.54 -44.76
N ALA A 277 13.43 1.75 -44.09
CA ALA A 277 14.87 1.78 -44.29
C ALA A 277 15.30 0.56 -45.13
N LEU A 278 15.75 0.81 -46.35
CA LEU A 278 16.21 -0.20 -47.31
C LEU A 278 17.73 -0.23 -47.36
N ASP A 279 18.32 -1.37 -47.03
CA ASP A 279 19.76 -1.59 -47.16
C ASP A 279 20.17 -1.70 -48.65
N PRO A 280 21.47 -1.55 -49.00
CA PRO A 280 21.95 -1.79 -50.36
C PRO A 280 21.49 -3.16 -50.86
N TYR A 281 20.93 -3.20 -52.07
CA TYR A 281 20.33 -4.41 -52.64
C TYR A 281 19.20 -5.02 -51.78
N GLY A 282 18.68 -4.27 -50.81
CA GLY A 282 17.67 -4.73 -49.83
C GLY A 282 16.24 -4.44 -50.26
N THR A 283 15.31 -5.23 -49.71
CA THR A 283 13.87 -5.14 -50.01
C THR A 283 13.05 -4.98 -48.74
N HIS A 284 11.93 -4.29 -48.81
CA HIS A 284 10.93 -4.19 -47.76
C HIS A 284 9.56 -4.59 -48.29
N GLY A 285 8.93 -5.55 -47.62
CA GLY A 285 7.56 -5.97 -47.88
C GLY A 285 6.57 -5.26 -46.95
N HIS A 286 5.45 -4.81 -47.50
CA HIS A 286 4.31 -4.33 -46.74
C HIS A 286 3.02 -4.90 -47.32
N GLU A 287 2.08 -5.23 -46.44
CA GLU A 287 0.90 -5.99 -46.82
C GLU A 287 -0.37 -5.44 -46.21
N TYR A 288 -1.43 -5.49 -47.00
CA TYR A 288 -2.77 -5.14 -46.54
C TYR A 288 -3.82 -5.96 -47.28
N SER A 289 -4.88 -6.32 -46.57
CA SER A 289 -5.93 -7.19 -47.09
C SER A 289 -7.22 -6.44 -47.40
N PHE A 290 -7.89 -6.85 -48.46
CA PHE A 290 -9.15 -6.29 -48.91
C PHE A 290 -10.00 -7.34 -49.64
N TYR A 291 -11.28 -7.05 -49.86
CA TYR A 291 -12.12 -7.83 -50.77
C TYR A 291 -13.00 -6.92 -51.65
N PHE A 292 -13.47 -7.48 -52.76
CA PHE A 292 -14.44 -6.81 -53.64
C PHE A 292 -15.86 -7.29 -53.33
N PRO A 293 -16.80 -6.38 -53.03
CA PRO A 293 -18.16 -6.76 -52.69
C PRO A 293 -19.01 -7.17 -53.92
N ALA A 294 -18.60 -6.80 -55.13
CA ALA A 294 -19.31 -7.11 -56.37
C ALA A 294 -18.32 -7.41 -57.52
N PRO A 295 -18.73 -8.19 -58.55
CA PRO A 295 -17.94 -8.35 -59.76
C PRO A 295 -17.89 -7.04 -60.55
N GLY A 296 -16.77 -6.80 -61.24
CA GLY A 296 -16.55 -5.54 -61.95
C GLY A 296 -15.08 -5.23 -62.18
N ARG A 297 -14.83 -4.00 -62.64
CA ARG A 297 -13.51 -3.50 -63.02
C ARG A 297 -13.12 -2.33 -62.12
N TYR A 298 -12.08 -2.49 -61.32
CA TYR A 298 -11.70 -1.55 -60.24
C TYR A 298 -10.29 -1.00 -60.42
N SER A 299 -10.12 0.32 -60.26
CA SER A 299 -8.81 0.98 -60.32
C SER A 299 -8.09 0.90 -58.98
N HIS A 300 -6.79 0.61 -58.97
CA HIS A 300 -5.96 0.62 -57.77
C HIS A 300 -4.87 1.68 -57.89
N PHE A 301 -4.91 2.67 -56.98
CA PHE A 301 -3.87 3.69 -56.88
C PHE A 301 -2.54 3.03 -56.47
N PRO A 302 -1.46 3.21 -57.23
CA PRO A 302 -0.22 2.50 -56.97
C PRO A 302 0.52 3.09 -55.77
N VAL A 303 1.32 2.25 -55.11
CA VAL A 303 2.27 2.72 -54.10
C VAL A 303 3.21 3.80 -54.68
N HIS A 304 3.40 4.88 -53.92
CA HIS A 304 4.37 5.93 -54.22
C HIS A 304 5.40 5.99 -53.11
N VAL A 305 6.67 5.96 -53.47
CA VAL A 305 7.81 5.99 -52.55
C VAL A 305 8.49 7.35 -52.66
N SER A 306 8.59 8.04 -51.54
CA SER A 306 9.26 9.32 -51.41
C SER A 306 10.53 9.21 -50.58
N ARG A 307 11.50 10.07 -50.87
CA ARG A 307 12.76 10.20 -50.16
C ARG A 307 13.07 11.68 -50.03
N ASN A 308 13.36 12.14 -48.81
CA ASN A 308 13.68 13.54 -48.53
C ASN A 308 12.65 14.53 -49.09
N GLY A 309 11.36 14.16 -49.07
CA GLY A 309 10.27 15.01 -49.56
C GLY A 309 10.02 15.00 -51.07
N ALA A 310 10.77 14.21 -51.87
CA ALA A 310 10.51 14.04 -53.31
C ALA A 310 10.06 12.60 -53.63
N ILE A 311 9.16 12.41 -54.58
CA ILE A 311 8.75 11.07 -55.02
C ILE A 311 9.85 10.51 -55.91
N VAL A 312 10.34 9.31 -55.59
CA VAL A 312 11.51 8.71 -56.24
C VAL A 312 11.18 7.42 -56.98
N ALA A 313 10.07 6.76 -56.65
CA ALA A 313 9.56 5.60 -57.39
C ALA A 313 8.06 5.40 -57.15
N ALA A 314 7.38 4.78 -58.10
CA ALA A 314 5.98 4.38 -57.97
C ALA A 314 5.72 3.08 -58.72
N ALA A 315 4.78 2.27 -58.24
CA ALA A 315 4.30 1.11 -58.98
C ALA A 315 3.44 1.55 -60.19
N PRO A 316 3.28 0.71 -61.23
CA PRO A 316 2.38 1.04 -62.33
C PRO A 316 0.91 1.02 -61.84
N PRO A 317 0.06 1.93 -62.34
CA PRO A 317 -1.37 1.89 -62.02
C PRO A 317 -1.98 0.59 -62.56
N ARG A 318 -2.84 -0.05 -61.76
CA ARG A 318 -3.46 -1.34 -62.12
C ARG A 318 -4.98 -1.25 -62.11
N THR A 319 -5.59 -1.99 -63.03
CA THR A 319 -7.03 -2.22 -63.06
C THR A 319 -7.28 -3.70 -62.80
N LEU A 320 -8.14 -4.02 -61.83
CA LEU A 320 -8.39 -5.38 -61.34
C LEU A 320 -9.78 -5.85 -61.83
N ASP A 321 -9.81 -6.99 -62.52
CA ASP A 321 -11.01 -7.62 -63.07
C ASP A 321 -11.52 -8.73 -62.12
N VAL A 322 -12.79 -8.67 -61.71
CA VAL A 322 -13.38 -9.52 -60.67
C VAL A 322 -14.56 -10.38 -61.21
N THR A 323 -14.51 -11.70 -61.00
CA THR A 323 -15.44 -12.75 -61.49
C THR A 323 -15.98 -13.64 -60.33
N THR A 324 -16.44 -14.87 -60.61
CA THR A 324 -17.07 -15.84 -59.65
C THR A 324 -16.44 -17.29 -59.74
N GLY A 325 -15.70 -17.82 -58.72
CA GLY A 325 -15.22 -19.27 -58.50
C GLY A 325 -13.66 -19.59 -58.37
N GLY A 326 -13.12 -20.71 -57.74
CA GLY A 326 -11.62 -21.07 -57.61
C GLY A 326 -11.07 -22.52 -57.14
N ASP A 327 -9.71 -22.82 -57.19
CA ASP A 327 -8.89 -24.15 -57.09
C ASP A 327 -8.02 -24.50 -55.76
N ALA A 328 -7.17 -25.61 -55.68
CA ALA A 328 -6.56 -26.39 -54.50
C ALA A 328 -4.95 -26.49 -54.25
N PRO A 329 -4.37 -26.96 -53.07
CA PRO A 329 -3.00 -26.61 -52.50
C PRO A 329 -1.73 -27.59 -52.52
N ASP A 330 -0.54 -27.10 -52.06
CA ASP A 330 0.88 -27.57 -52.27
C ASP A 330 1.61 -28.55 -51.28
N PRO A 331 2.57 -29.43 -51.72
CA PRO A 331 3.26 -30.46 -50.93
C PRO A 331 4.49 -30.18 -50.04
N ARG A 332 5.18 -29.03 -50.05
CA ARG A 332 6.33 -28.80 -49.13
C ARG A 332 6.00 -27.85 -47.98
N SER A 333 4.81 -27.29 -48.03
CA SER A 333 4.20 -26.56 -46.94
C SER A 333 4.25 -27.31 -45.62
N TRP A 334 4.44 -26.58 -44.51
CA TRP A 334 4.20 -27.15 -43.18
C TRP A 334 2.81 -27.80 -43.11
N ALA A 335 1.83 -27.23 -43.82
CA ALA A 335 0.51 -27.80 -43.98
C ALA A 335 0.50 -29.21 -44.61
N HIS A 336 1.42 -29.50 -45.54
CA HIS A 336 1.60 -30.83 -46.09
C HIS A 336 2.55 -31.70 -45.26
N VAL A 337 3.74 -31.20 -44.88
CA VAL A 337 4.77 -31.97 -44.14
C VAL A 337 4.23 -32.47 -42.81
N SER A 338 3.55 -31.62 -42.05
CA SER A 338 2.93 -32.01 -40.78
C SER A 338 1.91 -33.16 -40.95
N GLN A 339 1.17 -33.17 -42.05
CA GLN A 339 0.07 -34.12 -42.30
C GLN A 339 0.48 -35.37 -43.07
N ARG A 340 1.48 -35.27 -43.96
CA ARG A 340 1.81 -36.32 -44.94
C ARG A 340 3.29 -36.72 -44.98
N GLY A 341 4.19 -35.94 -44.36
CA GLY A 341 5.63 -36.22 -44.32
C GLY A 341 6.05 -37.41 -43.45
N SER A 342 7.29 -37.90 -43.58
CA SER A 342 7.83 -38.91 -42.65
C SER A 342 8.22 -38.28 -41.31
N LEU A 343 8.47 -39.10 -40.27
CA LEU A 343 8.93 -38.56 -38.98
C LEU A 343 10.28 -37.86 -39.10
N ALA A 344 11.20 -38.41 -39.89
CA ALA A 344 12.51 -37.79 -40.13
C ALA A 344 12.36 -36.41 -40.79
N ASP A 345 11.45 -36.28 -41.76
CA ASP A 345 11.17 -34.99 -42.43
C ASP A 345 10.63 -33.96 -41.44
N VAL A 346 9.77 -34.37 -40.51
CA VAL A 346 9.23 -33.50 -39.46
C VAL A 346 10.34 -33.02 -38.51
N ILE A 347 11.21 -33.92 -38.03
CA ILE A 347 12.32 -33.53 -37.13
C ILE A 347 13.31 -32.60 -37.83
N ALA A 348 13.67 -32.91 -39.08
CA ALA A 348 14.52 -32.05 -39.89
C ALA A 348 13.91 -30.65 -40.06
N PHE A 349 12.60 -30.57 -40.32
CA PHE A 349 11.88 -29.29 -40.40
C PHE A 349 11.93 -28.54 -39.07
N LEU A 350 11.67 -29.20 -37.94
CA LEU A 350 11.67 -28.55 -36.62
C LEU A 350 13.06 -28.07 -36.18
N ASP A 351 14.12 -28.78 -36.57
CA ASP A 351 15.49 -28.40 -36.28
C ASP A 351 15.98 -27.21 -37.13
N GLY A 352 15.56 -27.15 -38.40
CA GLY A 352 16.05 -26.15 -39.37
C GLY A 352 15.23 -24.87 -39.44
N GLU A 353 13.90 -24.95 -39.30
CA GLU A 353 13.00 -23.86 -39.70
C GLU A 353 12.59 -22.91 -38.57
N ASN A 354 11.98 -21.78 -38.91
CA ASN A 354 11.48 -20.83 -37.91
C ASN A 354 10.20 -21.34 -37.23
N LEU A 355 10.35 -21.90 -36.02
CA LEU A 355 9.24 -22.45 -35.25
C LEU A 355 8.15 -21.44 -34.87
N ALA A 356 8.46 -20.14 -34.82
CA ALA A 356 7.48 -19.11 -34.51
C ALA A 356 6.52 -18.82 -35.69
N ALA A 357 6.85 -19.28 -36.90
CA ALA A 357 6.06 -19.06 -38.12
C ALA A 357 5.12 -20.22 -38.47
N ILE A 358 5.09 -21.29 -37.66
CA ILE A 358 4.34 -22.51 -37.96
C ILE A 358 3.40 -22.91 -36.82
N ASP A 359 2.33 -23.62 -37.17
CA ASP A 359 1.38 -24.19 -36.22
C ASP A 359 1.82 -25.59 -35.76
N LEU A 360 2.51 -25.67 -34.63
CA LEU A 360 3.06 -26.92 -34.08
C LEU A 360 1.99 -27.97 -33.77
N ASP A 361 0.73 -27.58 -33.55
CA ASP A 361 -0.34 -28.52 -33.19
C ASP A 361 -0.67 -29.48 -34.35
N ARG A 362 -0.29 -29.11 -35.58
CA ARG A 362 -0.48 -29.94 -36.76
C ARG A 362 0.21 -31.30 -36.70
N VAL A 363 1.28 -31.47 -35.91
CA VAL A 363 1.92 -32.79 -35.73
C VAL A 363 1.36 -33.59 -34.56
N ALA A 364 0.37 -33.07 -33.81
CA ALA A 364 -0.18 -33.72 -32.64
C ALA A 364 -0.67 -35.16 -32.91
N TRP A 365 -1.21 -35.44 -34.10
CA TRP A 365 -1.67 -36.79 -34.45
C TRP A 365 -0.56 -37.85 -34.41
N ARG A 366 0.70 -37.45 -34.60
CA ARG A 366 1.87 -38.34 -34.58
C ARG A 366 2.32 -38.67 -33.17
N MET A 367 1.98 -37.82 -32.20
CA MET A 367 2.47 -37.90 -30.82
C MET A 367 1.96 -39.12 -30.05
N ARG A 368 1.03 -39.91 -30.63
CA ARG A 368 0.63 -41.21 -30.06
C ARG A 368 1.73 -42.26 -30.15
N ASP A 369 2.61 -42.16 -31.15
CA ASP A 369 3.76 -43.04 -31.27
C ASP A 369 4.90 -42.58 -30.34
N ARG A 370 5.53 -43.51 -29.63
CA ARG A 370 6.54 -43.19 -28.62
C ARG A 370 7.83 -42.63 -29.23
N ALA A 371 8.27 -43.19 -30.35
CA ALA A 371 9.49 -42.73 -31.01
C ALA A 371 9.30 -41.33 -31.61
N ALA A 372 8.14 -41.08 -32.23
CA ALA A 372 7.77 -39.75 -32.72
C ALA A 372 7.69 -38.72 -31.59
N TYR A 373 7.04 -39.07 -30.48
CA TYR A 373 6.93 -38.22 -29.30
C TYR A 373 8.30 -37.79 -28.75
N ASP A 374 9.19 -38.75 -28.49
CA ASP A 374 10.50 -38.46 -27.90
C ASP A 374 11.34 -37.59 -28.85
N ALA A 375 11.34 -37.91 -30.14
CA ALA A 375 12.10 -37.16 -31.14
C ALA A 375 11.61 -35.72 -31.31
N ILE A 376 10.29 -35.52 -31.42
CA ILE A 376 9.68 -34.19 -31.62
C ILE A 376 9.91 -33.32 -30.38
N LEU A 377 9.65 -33.82 -29.18
CA LEU A 377 9.86 -33.03 -27.96
C LEU A 377 11.33 -32.74 -27.69
N CYS A 378 12.25 -33.68 -27.93
CA CYS A 378 13.68 -33.39 -27.83
C CYS A 378 14.14 -32.30 -28.81
N ALA A 379 13.59 -32.23 -30.02
CA ALA A 379 13.90 -31.16 -30.97
C ALA A 379 13.45 -29.79 -30.45
N LEU A 380 12.22 -29.70 -29.92
CA LEU A 380 11.68 -28.47 -29.35
C LEU A 380 12.42 -28.04 -28.07
N GLU A 381 12.75 -28.98 -27.18
CA GLU A 381 13.49 -28.73 -25.94
C GLU A 381 14.90 -28.18 -26.19
N ARG A 382 15.62 -28.72 -27.19
CA ARG A 382 16.93 -28.20 -27.63
C ARG A 382 16.85 -26.72 -28.03
N ARG A 383 15.70 -26.30 -28.57
CA ARG A 383 15.43 -24.92 -28.99
C ARG A 383 14.70 -24.10 -27.93
N ARG A 384 14.50 -24.64 -26.71
CA ARG A 384 13.76 -24.01 -25.60
C ARG A 384 12.34 -23.59 -25.96
N VAL A 385 11.70 -24.30 -26.89
CA VAL A 385 10.31 -24.06 -27.31
C VAL A 385 9.37 -24.99 -26.56
N TYR A 386 8.30 -24.44 -26.00
CA TYR A 386 7.23 -25.17 -25.34
C TYR A 386 5.93 -25.07 -26.17
N ASN A 387 5.20 -26.16 -26.31
CA ASN A 387 3.85 -26.18 -26.88
C ASN A 387 2.93 -27.04 -26.01
N GLU A 388 1.81 -26.48 -25.57
CA GLU A 388 0.91 -27.12 -24.60
C GLU A 388 0.29 -28.43 -25.13
N THR A 389 -0.19 -28.43 -26.38
CA THR A 389 -0.84 -29.58 -27.02
C THR A 389 0.11 -30.77 -27.14
N LEU A 390 1.35 -30.52 -27.58
CA LEU A 390 2.36 -31.55 -27.77
C LEU A 390 2.87 -32.10 -26.43
N TRP A 391 3.09 -31.24 -25.44
CA TRP A 391 3.48 -31.67 -24.09
C TRP A 391 2.38 -32.47 -23.37
N GLY A 392 1.10 -32.25 -23.70
CA GLY A 392 -0.01 -33.05 -23.15
C GLY A 392 0.10 -34.55 -23.41
N TYR A 393 0.79 -34.96 -24.49
CA TYR A 393 1.06 -36.37 -24.78
C TYR A 393 2.03 -37.03 -23.79
N ALA A 394 2.71 -36.26 -22.93
CA ALA A 394 3.52 -36.82 -21.85
C ALA A 394 2.70 -37.73 -20.91
N LEU A 395 1.39 -37.44 -20.74
CA LEU A 395 0.47 -38.31 -20.00
C LEU A 395 0.32 -39.69 -20.63
N LEU A 396 0.17 -39.75 -21.96
CA LEU A 396 0.02 -41.00 -22.71
C LEU A 396 1.27 -41.88 -22.56
N HIS A 397 2.45 -41.26 -22.63
CA HIS A 397 3.74 -41.96 -22.59
C HIS A 397 4.31 -42.18 -21.18
N ARG A 398 3.62 -41.67 -20.15
CA ARG A 398 4.05 -41.72 -18.74
C ARG A 398 5.43 -41.07 -18.52
N ASP A 399 5.73 -40.00 -19.27
CA ASP A 399 6.96 -39.22 -19.12
C ASP A 399 6.81 -38.22 -17.98
N LEU A 400 7.22 -38.62 -16.78
CA LEU A 400 7.01 -37.86 -15.55
C LEU A 400 7.67 -36.48 -15.58
N THR A 401 8.86 -36.36 -16.18
CA THR A 401 9.59 -35.10 -16.25
C THR A 401 8.81 -34.09 -17.10
N ARG A 402 8.33 -34.50 -18.28
CA ARG A 402 7.57 -33.62 -19.17
C ARG A 402 6.14 -33.39 -18.69
N VAL A 403 5.52 -34.36 -18.01
CA VAL A 403 4.25 -34.16 -17.30
C VAL A 403 4.37 -33.06 -16.26
N ARG A 404 5.49 -33.00 -15.51
CA ARG A 404 5.72 -31.93 -14.53
C ARG A 404 5.78 -30.56 -15.19
N THR A 405 6.53 -30.42 -16.28
CA THR A 405 6.61 -29.16 -17.05
C THR A 405 5.24 -28.74 -17.58
N TRP A 406 4.50 -29.67 -18.17
CA TRP A 406 3.16 -29.43 -18.70
C TRP A 406 2.17 -29.01 -17.59
N ALA A 407 2.16 -29.72 -16.47
CA ALA A 407 1.29 -29.43 -15.35
C ALA A 407 1.59 -28.06 -14.71
N ARG A 408 2.87 -27.67 -14.63
CA ARG A 408 3.27 -26.32 -14.19
C ARG A 408 2.79 -25.22 -15.13
N ALA A 409 2.92 -25.41 -16.43
CA ALA A 409 2.38 -24.47 -17.42
C ALA A 409 0.84 -24.35 -17.34
N LEU A 410 0.16 -25.44 -16.97
CA LEU A 410 -1.29 -25.43 -16.69
C LEU A 410 -1.66 -24.91 -15.30
N GLY A 411 -0.69 -24.61 -14.43
CA GLY A 411 -0.90 -24.22 -13.04
C GLY A 411 -2.07 -23.23 -12.82
N PRO A 412 -2.14 -22.11 -13.57
CA PRO A 412 -3.25 -21.16 -13.46
C PRO A 412 -4.64 -21.76 -13.77
N ARG A 413 -4.72 -22.72 -14.70
CA ARG A 413 -5.97 -23.43 -15.06
C ARG A 413 -6.32 -24.53 -14.06
N LEU A 414 -5.33 -25.05 -13.34
CA LEU A 414 -5.50 -26.06 -12.29
C LEU A 414 -5.87 -25.44 -10.93
N ALA A 415 -5.95 -24.11 -10.82
CA ALA A 415 -6.34 -23.41 -9.59
C ALA A 415 -7.69 -23.89 -9.02
N GLY A 416 -8.62 -24.35 -9.87
CA GLY A 416 -9.90 -24.91 -9.44
C GLY A 416 -9.80 -26.26 -8.71
N ALA A 417 -8.66 -26.95 -8.78
CA ALA A 417 -8.40 -28.20 -8.07
C ALA A 417 -7.85 -27.98 -6.64
N GLY A 418 -7.59 -26.72 -6.26
CA GLY A 418 -7.08 -26.33 -4.94
C GLY A 418 -5.72 -25.62 -5.02
N PRO A 419 -5.30 -24.96 -3.93
CA PRO A 419 -4.05 -24.21 -3.87
C PRO A 419 -2.81 -25.10 -3.77
N VAL A 420 -2.97 -26.39 -3.45
CA VAL A 420 -1.88 -27.38 -3.43
C VAL A 420 -2.35 -28.67 -4.07
N LEU A 421 -1.54 -29.19 -4.99
CA LEU A 421 -1.64 -30.53 -5.56
C LEU A 421 -0.34 -31.27 -5.28
N ASP A 422 -0.25 -31.83 -4.08
CA ASP A 422 0.88 -32.65 -3.64
C ASP A 422 0.80 -34.06 -4.25
N MET A 423 1.13 -34.12 -5.54
CA MET A 423 1.33 -35.34 -6.29
C MET A 423 2.84 -35.47 -6.53
N PRO A 424 3.49 -36.60 -6.21
CA PRO A 424 4.95 -36.79 -6.33
C PRO A 424 5.56 -36.44 -7.70
N ILE A 425 4.73 -36.43 -8.73
CA ILE A 425 5.12 -36.17 -10.13
C ILE A 425 4.92 -34.71 -10.53
N ILE A 426 3.90 -34.05 -9.99
CA ILE A 426 3.42 -32.74 -10.45
C ILE A 426 3.89 -31.64 -9.49
N GLY A 427 3.67 -31.84 -8.18
CA GLY A 427 4.05 -30.89 -7.12
C GLY A 427 3.71 -29.44 -7.48
N LEU A 428 2.42 -29.09 -7.41
CA LEU A 428 1.98 -27.71 -7.59
C LEU A 428 1.63 -27.16 -6.22
N ASP A 429 2.34 -26.12 -5.81
CA ASP A 429 2.04 -25.33 -4.63
C ASP A 429 1.79 -23.90 -5.08
N SER A 430 0.70 -23.29 -4.63
CA SER A 430 0.35 -21.93 -4.99
C SER A 430 1.43 -20.92 -4.61
N GLU A 431 2.21 -21.18 -3.56
CA GLU A 431 3.35 -20.38 -3.15
C GLU A 431 4.50 -20.48 -4.17
N ASP A 432 4.88 -21.70 -4.58
CA ASP A 432 5.88 -21.96 -5.62
C ASP A 432 5.50 -21.36 -6.98
N LEU A 433 4.20 -21.31 -7.28
CA LEU A 433 3.65 -20.75 -8.52
C LEU A 433 3.46 -19.22 -8.46
N GLY A 434 3.73 -18.58 -7.32
CA GLY A 434 3.53 -17.14 -7.13
C GLY A 434 2.05 -16.69 -7.06
N SER A 435 1.12 -17.64 -6.93
CA SER A 435 -0.33 -17.37 -6.81
C SER A 435 -0.80 -17.19 -5.35
N TYR A 436 0.04 -17.56 -4.40
CA TYR A 436 -0.07 -17.23 -2.98
C TYR A 436 1.19 -16.52 -2.53
N GLU A 437 1.03 -15.53 -1.65
CA GLU A 437 2.12 -14.81 -1.01
C GLU A 437 1.75 -14.51 0.44
N HIS A 438 2.76 -14.43 1.30
CA HIS A 438 2.59 -14.01 2.68
C HIS A 438 2.47 -12.49 2.76
N LEU A 439 1.34 -12.01 3.27
CA LEU A 439 1.13 -10.59 3.53
C LEU A 439 1.41 -10.23 4.99
N GLU A 440 2.09 -9.10 5.19
CA GLU A 440 2.20 -8.42 6.47
C GLU A 440 1.16 -7.28 6.54
N PHE A 441 0.57 -7.07 7.72
CA PHE A 441 -0.41 -6.02 7.96
C PHE A 441 0.16 -5.02 8.96
N SER A 442 0.34 -3.76 8.53
CA SER A 442 0.96 -2.74 9.36
C SER A 442 0.45 -1.33 9.02
N PRO A 443 0.12 -0.48 10.01
CA PRO A 443 -0.07 -0.85 11.42
C PRO A 443 -1.33 -1.73 11.58
N LEU A 444 -1.26 -2.77 12.41
CA LEU A 444 -2.42 -3.60 12.76
C LEU A 444 -2.72 -3.46 14.25
N VAL A 445 -3.86 -2.84 14.58
CA VAL A 445 -4.33 -2.68 15.96
C VAL A 445 -5.68 -3.37 16.10
N ASN A 446 -5.73 -4.43 16.89
CA ASN A 446 -6.97 -5.16 17.12
C ASN A 446 -7.87 -4.43 18.12
N ALA A 447 -9.12 -4.18 17.75
CA ALA A 447 -10.08 -3.57 18.67
C ALA A 447 -10.41 -4.46 19.89
N ARG A 448 -10.19 -5.78 19.77
CA ARG A 448 -10.52 -6.80 20.76
C ARG A 448 -9.57 -8.00 20.66
N ALA A 449 -8.94 -8.38 21.76
CA ALA A 449 -8.16 -9.62 21.87
C ALA A 449 -9.01 -10.85 22.26
N HIS A 450 -10.18 -10.64 22.87
CA HIS A 450 -11.04 -11.72 23.37
C HIS A 450 -12.31 -11.91 22.53
N ARG A 451 -12.78 -13.16 22.49
CA ARG A 451 -13.97 -13.59 21.75
C ARG A 451 -15.22 -12.84 22.24
N LEU A 452 -15.92 -12.19 21.31
CA LEU A 452 -17.24 -11.61 21.54
C LEU A 452 -18.31 -12.47 20.84
N GLY A 453 -19.12 -13.19 21.63
CA GLY A 453 -20.18 -14.04 21.11
C GLY A 453 -19.75 -15.47 20.72
N PRO A 454 -20.61 -16.21 19.99
CA PRO A 454 -20.43 -17.64 19.77
C PRO A 454 -19.40 -17.99 18.70
N LYS A 455 -18.74 -17.03 18.03
CA LYS A 455 -17.67 -17.31 17.06
C LYS A 455 -16.52 -16.34 17.24
N LEU A 456 -15.30 -16.83 17.05
CA LEU A 456 -14.14 -15.97 16.86
C LEU A 456 -14.26 -15.29 15.50
N ARG A 457 -14.00 -13.98 15.44
CA ARG A 457 -14.06 -13.19 14.21
C ARG A 457 -12.86 -12.27 14.15
N ILE A 458 -12.14 -12.29 13.03
CA ILE A 458 -11.13 -11.31 12.67
C ILE A 458 -11.87 -10.11 12.09
N LEU A 459 -11.68 -8.91 12.68
CA LEU A 459 -12.44 -7.71 12.31
C LEU A 459 -11.87 -6.98 11.09
N ASN A 460 -10.57 -7.14 10.82
CA ASN A 460 -9.96 -6.63 9.60
C ASN A 460 -10.26 -7.62 8.46
N ASP A 461 -11.07 -7.20 7.48
CA ASP A 461 -11.55 -8.07 6.40
C ASP A 461 -10.40 -8.55 5.48
N GLY A 462 -9.41 -7.70 5.18
CA GLY A 462 -8.23 -8.07 4.39
C GLY A 462 -7.38 -9.13 5.07
N PHE A 463 -7.12 -8.95 6.37
CA PHE A 463 -6.42 -9.95 7.16
C PHE A 463 -7.23 -11.24 7.33
N ALA A 464 -8.54 -11.15 7.50
CA ALA A 464 -9.42 -12.32 7.56
C ALA A 464 -9.36 -13.13 6.25
N ALA A 465 -9.37 -12.46 5.10
CA ALA A 465 -9.24 -13.10 3.79
C ALA A 465 -7.86 -13.77 3.63
N GLN A 466 -6.78 -13.08 3.99
CA GLN A 466 -5.42 -13.63 3.91
C GLN A 466 -5.24 -14.85 4.83
N TYR A 467 -5.71 -14.77 6.07
CA TYR A 467 -5.64 -15.89 7.01
C TYR A 467 -6.47 -17.09 6.51
N THR A 468 -7.61 -16.84 5.85
CA THR A 468 -8.41 -17.91 5.23
C THR A 468 -7.66 -18.56 4.08
N ARG A 469 -7.07 -17.79 3.16
CA ARG A 469 -6.24 -18.31 2.07
C ARG A 469 -5.06 -19.13 2.59
N PHE A 470 -4.41 -18.67 3.65
CA PHE A 470 -3.35 -19.41 4.33
C PHE A 470 -3.85 -20.75 4.88
N LEU A 471 -4.99 -20.75 5.59
CA LEU A 471 -5.57 -21.99 6.11
C LEU A 471 -5.97 -22.95 4.98
N GLU A 472 -6.49 -22.43 3.86
CA GLU A 472 -6.80 -23.23 2.67
C GLU A 472 -5.52 -23.85 2.08
N LEU A 473 -4.44 -23.08 1.94
CA LEU A 473 -3.14 -23.59 1.49
C LEU A 473 -2.67 -24.77 2.37
N VAL A 474 -2.59 -24.54 3.68
CA VAL A 474 -2.12 -25.56 4.65
C VAL A 474 -3.05 -26.76 4.69
N ALA A 475 -4.37 -26.57 4.56
CA ALA A 475 -5.33 -27.68 4.56
C ALA A 475 -5.18 -28.61 3.34
N HIS A 476 -4.61 -28.11 2.24
CA HIS A 476 -4.32 -28.92 1.04
C HIS A 476 -2.89 -29.49 1.02
N ARG A 477 -2.00 -29.06 1.93
CA ARG A 477 -0.68 -29.69 2.10
C ARG A 477 -0.84 -31.04 2.81
N ARG A 478 -0.18 -32.08 2.28
CA ARG A 478 -0.17 -33.43 2.90
C ARG A 478 0.53 -33.44 4.26
N VAL A 479 1.56 -32.62 4.40
CA VAL A 479 2.35 -32.44 5.62
C VAL A 479 2.54 -30.96 5.85
N ILE A 480 2.23 -30.50 7.06
CA ILE A 480 2.46 -29.12 7.50
C ILE A 480 3.96 -28.89 7.62
N THR A 481 4.50 -27.92 6.88
CA THR A 481 5.94 -27.61 6.88
C THR A 481 6.34 -26.81 8.12
N PRO A 482 7.64 -26.72 8.43
CA PRO A 482 8.14 -25.79 9.45
C PRO A 482 7.76 -24.32 9.15
N GLU A 483 7.79 -23.92 7.88
CA GLU A 483 7.37 -22.60 7.39
C GLU A 483 5.88 -22.35 7.63
N ASP A 484 5.01 -23.34 7.39
CA ASP A 484 3.58 -23.24 7.71
C ASP A 484 3.35 -22.97 9.20
N ARG A 485 4.11 -23.66 10.07
CA ARG A 485 4.01 -23.45 11.52
C ARG A 485 4.48 -22.06 11.92
N LEU A 486 5.55 -21.57 11.29
CA LEU A 486 6.07 -20.24 11.52
C LEU A 486 5.08 -19.16 11.07
N ALA A 487 4.51 -19.29 9.87
CA ALA A 487 3.47 -18.43 9.35
C ALA A 487 2.20 -18.46 10.23
N ALA A 488 1.77 -19.65 10.67
CA ALA A 488 0.65 -19.80 11.60
C ALA A 488 0.91 -19.09 12.93
N ALA A 489 2.13 -19.21 13.50
CA ALA A 489 2.49 -18.50 14.72
C ALA A 489 2.42 -16.98 14.51
N SER A 490 2.96 -16.47 13.41
CA SER A 490 2.88 -15.04 13.03
C SER A 490 1.44 -14.55 12.94
N TYR A 491 0.58 -15.24 12.17
CA TYR A 491 -0.82 -14.85 11.99
C TYR A 491 -1.65 -14.97 13.27
N LEU A 492 -1.32 -15.90 14.16
CA LEU A 492 -2.00 -16.02 15.45
C LEU A 492 -1.58 -14.89 16.41
N LEU A 493 -0.32 -14.47 16.39
CA LEU A 493 0.14 -13.28 17.15
C LEU A 493 -0.52 -12.00 16.65
N ALA A 494 -0.64 -11.83 15.33
CA ALA A 494 -1.36 -10.71 14.73
C ALA A 494 -2.86 -10.67 15.12
N GLN A 495 -3.42 -11.77 15.63
CA GLN A 495 -4.80 -11.86 16.18
C GLN A 495 -4.85 -11.69 17.71
N ASP A 496 -3.74 -11.38 18.38
CA ASP A 496 -3.57 -11.42 19.85
C ASP A 496 -3.84 -12.80 20.49
N ARG A 497 -3.68 -13.88 19.71
CA ARG A 497 -3.92 -15.27 20.15
C ARG A 497 -2.61 -15.92 20.58
N ASN A 498 -2.08 -15.43 21.70
CA ASN A 498 -0.74 -15.79 22.19
C ASN A 498 -0.53 -17.29 22.44
N GLU A 499 -1.41 -17.94 23.20
CA GLU A 499 -1.25 -19.37 23.55
C GLU A 499 -1.15 -20.30 22.33
N PRO A 500 -2.09 -20.28 21.35
CA PRO A 500 -1.96 -21.13 20.16
C PRO A 500 -0.80 -20.69 19.24
N ALA A 501 -0.39 -19.42 19.26
CA ALA A 501 0.78 -18.98 18.52
C ALA A 501 2.06 -19.61 19.08
N LEU A 502 2.26 -19.53 20.40
CA LEU A 502 3.38 -20.15 21.11
C LEU A 502 3.41 -21.67 20.88
N GLY A 503 2.24 -22.32 20.90
CA GLY A 503 2.12 -23.75 20.62
C GLY A 503 2.52 -24.15 19.19
N ASN A 504 2.30 -23.29 18.19
CA ASN A 504 2.80 -23.53 16.82
C ASN A 504 4.29 -23.28 16.72
N LEU A 505 4.78 -22.18 17.30
CA LEU A 505 6.20 -21.81 17.27
C LEU A 505 7.09 -22.87 17.92
N ALA A 506 6.66 -23.44 19.06
CA ALA A 506 7.40 -24.52 19.74
C ALA A 506 7.52 -25.82 18.93
N ARG A 507 6.72 -25.98 17.86
CA ARG A 507 6.72 -27.14 16.98
C ARG A 507 7.44 -26.88 15.65
N VAL A 508 7.97 -25.67 15.46
CA VAL A 508 8.79 -25.33 14.30
C VAL A 508 10.10 -26.10 14.41
N ASP A 509 10.36 -26.98 13.45
CA ASP A 509 11.65 -27.65 13.34
C ASP A 509 12.66 -26.67 12.74
N THR A 510 13.45 -26.09 13.63
CA THR A 510 14.38 -25.03 13.27
C THR A 510 15.34 -25.50 12.19
N ASP A 511 15.88 -26.72 12.25
CA ASP A 511 16.91 -27.23 11.32
C ASP A 511 16.50 -27.17 9.84
N TYR A 512 15.19 -27.11 9.55
CA TYR A 512 14.63 -27.08 8.21
C TYR A 512 13.95 -25.76 7.83
N VAL A 513 13.99 -24.73 8.68
CA VAL A 513 13.45 -23.39 8.36
C VAL A 513 14.48 -22.54 7.63
N ALA A 514 14.12 -22.10 6.40
CA ALA A 514 14.91 -21.10 5.66
C ALA A 514 14.85 -19.71 6.32
N ASP A 515 13.68 -19.33 6.86
CA ASP A 515 13.38 -18.02 7.47
C ASP A 515 13.90 -17.85 8.91
N ARG A 516 15.19 -18.11 9.13
CA ARG A 516 15.79 -18.08 10.48
C ARG A 516 15.70 -16.73 11.17
N LEU A 517 15.79 -15.64 10.41
CA LEU A 517 15.68 -14.28 10.92
C LEU A 517 14.28 -14.02 11.52
N GLN A 518 13.24 -14.37 10.76
CA GLN A 518 11.83 -14.24 11.11
C GLN A 518 11.49 -15.14 12.31
N HIS A 519 11.97 -16.39 12.28
CA HIS A 519 11.85 -17.31 13.39
C HIS A 519 12.45 -16.74 14.68
N ASP A 520 13.70 -16.28 14.64
CA ASP A 520 14.39 -15.79 15.82
C ASP A 520 13.73 -14.52 16.39
N TYR A 521 13.18 -13.66 15.54
CA TYR A 521 12.38 -12.51 15.97
C TYR A 521 11.12 -12.96 16.73
N LEU A 522 10.34 -13.89 16.16
CA LEU A 522 9.15 -14.42 16.81
C LEU A 522 9.48 -15.21 18.08
N ALA A 523 10.60 -15.93 18.11
CA ALA A 523 11.08 -16.64 19.28
C ALA A 523 11.52 -15.68 20.40
N ALA A 524 12.15 -14.54 20.06
CA ALA A 524 12.52 -13.52 21.03
C ALA A 524 11.26 -12.85 21.61
N TYR A 525 10.28 -12.54 20.75
CA TYR A 525 8.98 -12.04 21.16
C TYR A 525 8.22 -13.04 22.06
N ALA A 526 8.21 -14.32 21.68
CA ALA A 526 7.64 -15.40 22.48
C ALA A 526 8.31 -15.54 23.85
N ALA A 527 9.64 -15.39 23.91
CA ALA A 527 10.38 -15.39 25.15
C ALA A 527 9.98 -14.20 26.05
N CYS A 528 9.73 -13.01 25.49
CA CYS A 528 9.16 -11.89 26.25
C CYS A 528 7.77 -12.21 26.81
N LEU A 529 6.89 -12.81 26.01
CA LEU A 529 5.55 -13.23 26.48
C LEU A 529 5.61 -14.30 27.57
N GLY A 530 6.56 -15.23 27.48
CA GLY A 530 6.81 -16.29 28.47
C GLY A 530 7.59 -15.82 29.70
N GLY A 531 8.19 -14.62 29.67
CA GLY A 531 9.03 -14.08 30.75
C GLY A 531 10.50 -14.51 30.73
N ASP A 532 10.96 -15.23 29.71
CA ASP A 532 12.36 -15.61 29.52
C ASP A 532 13.16 -14.46 28.87
N LEU A 533 13.38 -13.40 29.65
CA LEU A 533 14.10 -12.22 29.20
C LEU A 533 15.57 -12.50 28.79
N PRO A 534 16.32 -13.40 29.45
CA PRO A 534 17.66 -13.78 28.99
C PRO A 534 17.65 -14.32 27.55
N ARG A 535 16.73 -15.24 27.23
CA ARG A 535 16.61 -15.79 25.88
C ARG A 535 16.22 -14.73 24.85
N ALA A 536 15.29 -13.83 25.20
CA ALA A 536 14.90 -12.73 24.33
C ALA A 536 16.09 -11.83 23.98
N ARG A 537 16.97 -11.51 24.96
CA ARG A 537 18.18 -10.72 24.73
C ARG A 537 19.20 -11.43 23.85
N GLU A 538 19.41 -12.73 24.06
CA GLU A 538 20.32 -13.53 23.24
C GLU A 538 19.90 -13.52 21.76
N LEU A 539 18.62 -13.77 21.49
CA LEU A 539 18.08 -13.79 20.13
C LEU A 539 18.12 -12.40 19.49
N ALA A 540 17.82 -11.34 20.24
CA ALA A 540 17.89 -9.98 19.71
C ALA A 540 19.33 -9.56 19.36
N ALA A 541 20.31 -9.92 20.18
CA ALA A 541 21.72 -9.57 19.96
C ALA A 541 22.31 -10.24 18.72
N ARG A 542 21.81 -11.42 18.33
CA ARG A 542 22.29 -12.18 17.15
C ARG A 542 22.18 -11.42 15.84
N TRP A 543 21.18 -10.55 15.71
CA TRP A 543 20.81 -9.88 14.45
C TRP A 543 21.09 -8.38 14.47
N ARG A 544 21.95 -7.91 15.38
CA ARG A 544 22.23 -6.48 15.59
C ARG A 544 22.89 -5.80 14.39
N ASP A 545 23.77 -6.52 13.69
CA ASP A 545 24.54 -5.98 12.57
C ASP A 545 23.90 -6.27 11.20
N LEU A 546 22.58 -6.50 11.17
CA LEU A 546 21.88 -6.84 9.94
C LEU A 546 21.87 -5.65 8.95
N PRO A 547 22.24 -5.84 7.67
CA PRO A 547 22.26 -4.76 6.68
C PRO A 547 20.87 -4.25 6.31
N VAL A 548 19.83 -5.06 6.54
CA VAL A 548 18.44 -4.71 6.22
C VAL A 548 17.84 -3.84 7.32
N ASP A 549 17.76 -2.54 7.07
CA ASP A 549 17.25 -1.51 7.99
C ASP A 549 15.96 -1.90 8.71
N ARG A 550 14.96 -2.39 7.96
CA ARG A 550 13.64 -2.75 8.53
C ARG A 550 13.76 -3.78 9.66
N TRP A 551 14.54 -4.84 9.43
CA TRP A 551 14.72 -5.92 10.39
C TRP A 551 15.68 -5.53 11.51
N ARG A 552 16.76 -4.81 11.20
CA ARG A 552 17.68 -4.28 12.22
C ARG A 552 16.93 -3.42 13.23
N ARG A 553 16.10 -2.48 12.76
CA ARG A 553 15.27 -1.62 13.63
C ARG A 553 14.28 -2.40 14.49
N ARG A 554 13.70 -3.51 13.99
CA ARG A 554 12.83 -4.39 14.79
C ARG A 554 13.58 -5.03 15.95
N PHE A 555 14.75 -5.59 15.69
CA PHE A 555 15.57 -6.18 16.74
C PHE A 555 16.12 -5.13 17.72
N ASP A 556 16.53 -3.95 17.23
CA ASP A 556 16.96 -2.85 18.08
C ASP A 556 15.82 -2.31 18.95
N ALA A 557 14.59 -2.21 18.43
CA ALA A 557 13.41 -1.82 19.21
C ALA A 557 13.10 -2.85 20.31
N LEU A 558 13.19 -4.15 19.99
CA LEU A 558 13.07 -5.22 20.98
C LEU A 558 14.15 -5.12 22.05
N ALA A 559 15.40 -4.87 21.66
CA ALA A 559 16.52 -4.70 22.59
C ALA A 559 16.34 -3.45 23.48
N ALA A 560 15.86 -2.34 22.93
CA ALA A 560 15.55 -1.12 23.67
C ALA A 560 14.46 -1.36 24.72
N MET A 561 13.37 -2.05 24.35
CA MET A 561 12.31 -2.44 25.29
C MET A 561 12.85 -3.35 26.41
N LEU A 562 13.72 -4.32 26.07
CA LEU A 562 14.35 -5.22 27.05
C LEU A 562 15.33 -4.50 27.99
N ALA A 563 15.93 -3.40 27.54
CA ALA A 563 16.78 -2.53 28.36
C ALA A 563 15.92 -1.64 29.28
N GLU A 564 14.80 -1.10 28.77
CA GLU A 564 13.83 -0.32 29.56
C GLU A 564 13.23 -1.16 30.69
N LEU A 565 12.86 -2.42 30.42
CA LEU A 565 12.45 -3.38 31.46
C LEU A 565 13.54 -3.63 32.52
N GLY A 566 14.82 -3.43 32.15
CA GLY A 566 15.96 -3.47 33.05
C GLY A 566 16.26 -2.15 33.79
N GLY A 567 15.43 -1.11 33.59
CA GLY A 567 15.57 0.21 34.21
C GLY A 567 16.27 1.28 33.36
N ALA A 568 16.59 0.99 32.10
CA ALA A 568 17.08 2.03 31.18
C ALA A 568 15.97 3.04 30.84
N ALA A 569 16.36 4.24 30.42
CA ALA A 569 15.41 5.22 29.90
C ALA A 569 14.82 4.74 28.56
N PRO A 570 13.56 5.12 28.23
CA PRO A 570 12.99 4.86 26.91
C PRO A 570 13.89 5.43 25.81
N ALA A 571 14.06 4.66 24.73
CA ALA A 571 14.91 5.03 23.60
C ALA A 571 14.11 4.98 22.29
N ILE A 572 14.22 6.03 21.49
CA ILE A 572 13.67 6.08 20.13
C ILE A 572 14.72 5.47 19.19
N VAL A 573 14.42 4.29 18.67
CA VAL A 573 15.24 3.54 17.70
C VAL A 573 14.95 3.99 16.27
N ASP A 574 13.67 4.18 15.93
CA ASP A 574 13.25 4.71 14.63
C ASP A 574 12.62 6.09 14.82
N PRO A 575 13.32 7.18 14.46
CA PRO A 575 12.79 8.53 14.54
C PRO A 575 11.52 8.74 13.70
N LYS A 576 11.17 7.85 12.77
CA LYS A 576 9.93 7.91 11.98
C LYS A 576 8.79 7.09 12.61
N SER A 577 9.06 6.24 13.59
CA SER A 577 8.03 5.44 14.26
C SER A 577 7.11 6.34 15.10
N ARG A 578 5.84 6.38 14.70
CA ARG A 578 4.80 7.14 15.41
C ARG A 578 4.57 6.56 16.81
N GLU A 579 4.64 5.25 16.97
CA GLU A 579 4.46 4.54 18.24
C GLU A 579 5.55 4.92 19.24
N GLN A 580 6.82 4.92 18.82
CA GLN A 580 7.94 5.29 19.69
C GLN A 580 7.89 6.77 20.07
N GLN A 581 7.58 7.66 19.12
CA GLN A 581 7.38 9.09 19.40
C GLN A 581 6.27 9.30 20.43
N GLN A 582 5.14 8.61 20.30
CA GLN A 582 4.03 8.75 21.24
C GLN A 582 4.31 8.14 22.60
N ALA A 583 5.01 7.00 22.66
CA ALA A 583 5.43 6.41 23.92
C ALA A 583 6.35 7.37 24.69
N ASP A 584 7.31 8.02 24.01
CA ASP A 584 8.20 9.01 24.62
C ASP A 584 7.42 10.24 25.14
N LEU A 585 6.51 10.79 24.34
CA LEU A 585 5.66 11.92 24.75
C LEU A 585 4.73 11.56 25.91
N ALA A 586 4.15 10.35 25.90
CA ALA A 586 3.30 9.86 26.98
C ALA A 586 4.08 9.62 28.27
N ALA A 587 5.30 9.06 28.18
CA ALA A 587 6.18 8.85 29.32
C ALA A 587 6.58 10.17 29.99
N LYS A 588 6.76 11.23 29.20
CA LYS A 588 7.12 12.58 29.69
C LYS A 588 5.92 13.45 30.07
N GLN A 589 4.68 12.98 29.83
CA GLN A 589 3.48 13.77 30.08
C GLN A 589 3.33 14.07 31.58
N PRO A 590 3.28 15.34 31.99
CA PRO A 590 2.92 15.70 33.36
C PRO A 590 1.56 15.11 33.72
N ALA A 591 1.47 14.38 34.83
CA ALA A 591 0.22 13.84 35.31
C ALA A 591 0.19 13.79 36.83
N PHE A 592 -0.99 13.98 37.41
CA PHE A 592 -1.20 13.82 38.83
C PHE A 592 -2.60 13.27 39.11
N ASP A 593 -2.73 12.62 40.26
CA ASP A 593 -4.02 12.26 40.86
C ASP A 593 -4.02 12.66 42.34
N ILE A 594 -5.23 12.81 42.90
CA ILE A 594 -5.42 13.12 44.32
C ILE A 594 -6.36 12.13 44.98
N ALA A 595 -6.03 11.75 46.20
CA ALA A 595 -6.92 11.05 47.12
C ALA A 595 -7.09 11.89 48.40
N VAL A 596 -8.19 11.69 49.12
CA VAL A 596 -8.47 12.39 50.39
C VAL A 596 -8.87 11.40 51.45
N ASP A 597 -8.37 11.57 52.66
CA ASP A 597 -8.74 10.79 53.83
C ASP A 597 -8.83 11.69 55.08
N ARG A 598 -8.98 11.09 56.27
CA ARG A 598 -9.10 11.82 57.54
C ARG A 598 -7.86 12.68 57.88
N ASP A 599 -6.69 12.28 57.39
CA ASP A 599 -5.40 12.84 57.78
C ASP A 599 -4.89 13.88 56.77
N GLY A 600 -5.45 13.92 55.56
CA GLY A 600 -5.19 14.98 54.58
C GLY A 600 -5.50 14.61 53.13
N VAL A 601 -4.84 15.33 52.23
CA VAL A 601 -4.84 15.09 50.79
C VAL A 601 -3.56 14.33 50.42
N ILE A 602 -3.69 13.21 49.73
CA ILE A 602 -2.57 12.48 49.13
C ILE A 602 -2.48 12.90 47.67
N VAL A 603 -1.36 13.49 47.29
CA VAL A 603 -1.05 13.84 45.90
C VAL A 603 -0.06 12.82 45.37
N GLN A 604 -0.41 12.18 44.25
CA GLN A 604 0.49 11.33 43.48
C GLN A 604 0.78 12.02 42.15
N GLN A 605 2.04 12.17 41.78
CA GLN A 605 2.43 12.91 40.57
C GLN A 605 3.60 12.28 39.82
N GLN A 606 3.66 12.56 38.52
CA GLN A 606 4.81 12.36 37.66
C GLN A 606 5.03 13.60 36.79
N HIS A 607 6.27 14.07 36.68
CA HIS A 607 6.67 15.19 35.83
C HIS A 607 5.87 16.50 36.09
N VAL A 608 5.37 16.72 37.32
CA VAL A 608 4.68 17.96 37.72
C VAL A 608 5.60 18.81 38.60
N GLU A 609 6.02 19.97 38.12
CA GLU A 609 6.88 20.90 38.87
C GLU A 609 6.12 21.61 40.01
N SER A 610 4.88 22.00 39.74
CA SER A 610 4.03 22.69 40.71
C SER A 610 2.54 22.42 40.47
N LEU A 611 1.78 22.52 41.56
CA LEU A 611 0.35 22.21 41.63
C LEU A 611 -0.28 23.10 42.71
N GLU A 612 -1.49 23.60 42.47
CA GLU A 612 -2.27 24.34 43.47
C GLU A 612 -3.40 23.45 44.00
N LEU A 613 -3.48 23.27 45.32
CA LEU A 613 -4.66 22.73 45.98
C LEU A 613 -5.60 23.86 46.39
N ARG A 614 -6.86 23.73 46.03
CA ARG A 614 -7.94 24.67 46.35
C ARG A 614 -8.98 23.93 47.18
N PHE A 615 -9.36 24.53 48.29
CA PHE A 615 -10.29 23.93 49.23
C PHE A 615 -11.58 24.76 49.29
N PHE A 616 -12.71 24.09 49.07
CA PHE A 616 -14.05 24.69 49.12
C PHE A 616 -14.82 24.06 50.27
N GLU A 617 -15.19 24.88 51.25
CA GLU A 617 -16.06 24.46 52.34
C GLU A 617 -17.47 24.16 51.79
N MET A 618 -18.04 23.04 52.23
CA MET A 618 -19.23 22.48 51.64
C MET A 618 -20.38 22.43 52.63
N ASP A 619 -21.48 23.13 52.33
CA ASP A 619 -22.78 22.89 52.96
C ASP A 619 -23.44 21.67 52.30
N VAL A 620 -23.29 20.52 52.97
CA VAL A 620 -23.74 19.22 52.46
C VAL A 620 -25.26 19.17 52.30
N GLU A 621 -26.01 19.83 53.18
CA GLU A 621 -27.47 19.80 53.15
C GLU A 621 -28.01 20.63 51.97
N LEU A 622 -27.46 21.82 51.77
CA LEU A 622 -27.83 22.68 50.64
C LEU A 622 -27.50 22.01 49.30
N LEU A 623 -26.32 21.39 49.18
CA LEU A 623 -25.94 20.67 47.96
C LEU A 623 -26.83 19.47 47.71
N PHE A 624 -27.07 18.65 48.73
CA PHE A 624 -27.91 17.47 48.60
C PHE A 624 -29.35 17.82 48.19
N SER A 625 -29.89 18.94 48.70
CA SER A 625 -31.24 19.40 48.37
C SER A 625 -31.38 19.87 46.91
N ARG A 626 -30.30 20.44 46.34
CA ARG A 626 -30.27 20.88 44.94
C ARG A 626 -29.96 19.73 43.99
N GLN A 627 -29.10 18.81 44.41
CA GLN A 627 -28.66 17.67 43.63
C GLN A 627 -28.37 16.48 44.58
N PRO A 628 -29.31 15.53 44.72
CA PRO A 628 -29.16 14.42 45.65
C PRO A 628 -28.20 13.30 45.21
N PHE A 629 -27.87 13.21 43.91
CA PHE A 629 -27.10 12.12 43.29
C PHE A 629 -25.68 12.57 42.80
N VAL A 630 -25.02 13.50 43.52
CA VAL A 630 -23.82 14.28 43.08
C VAL A 630 -22.49 13.51 43.12
N GLN A 631 -22.49 12.19 43.00
CA GLN A 631 -21.20 11.47 43.04
C GLN A 631 -20.32 11.73 41.80
N SER A 632 -20.80 12.42 40.76
CA SER A 632 -20.15 12.38 39.44
C SER A 632 -19.72 13.70 38.79
N ASP A 633 -20.04 14.91 39.29
CA ASP A 633 -19.70 16.15 38.57
C ASP A 633 -19.26 17.33 39.47
N VAL A 634 -18.07 17.17 40.07
CA VAL A 634 -17.40 18.14 40.95
C VAL A 634 -16.77 19.31 40.15
N SER A 635 -16.95 19.35 38.82
CA SER A 635 -16.35 20.34 37.92
C SER A 635 -16.92 21.77 38.09
N ARG A 636 -18.09 21.92 38.73
CA ARG A 636 -18.82 23.19 38.87
C ARG A 636 -18.38 24.08 40.04
N PHE A 637 -17.48 23.60 40.92
CA PHE A 637 -16.90 24.43 41.99
C PHE A 637 -15.93 25.51 41.46
N SER A 638 -15.62 25.47 40.17
CA SER A 638 -14.80 26.46 39.45
C SER A 638 -15.40 27.88 39.38
N PHE A 639 -16.67 28.08 39.76
CA PHE A 639 -17.34 29.39 39.83
C PHE A 639 -17.41 29.99 41.25
N ILE A 640 -16.91 29.28 42.27
CA ILE A 640 -16.91 29.72 43.66
C ILE A 640 -15.47 30.06 44.04
N GLU A 641 -15.26 31.07 44.89
CA GLU A 641 -13.91 31.38 45.39
C GLU A 641 -13.49 30.36 46.46
N PRO A 642 -12.31 29.73 46.35
CA PRO A 642 -11.85 28.76 47.34
C PRO A 642 -11.54 29.44 48.68
N GLY A 643 -12.01 28.85 49.77
CA GLY A 643 -11.79 29.36 51.13
C GLY A 643 -10.35 29.17 51.62
N HIS A 644 -9.59 28.27 50.99
CA HIS A 644 -8.15 28.12 51.22
C HIS A 644 -7.44 27.67 49.94
N ARG A 645 -6.18 28.10 49.77
CA ARG A 645 -5.32 27.72 48.65
C ARG A 645 -3.95 27.34 49.18
N GLU A 646 -3.38 26.27 48.65
CA GLU A 646 -2.06 25.79 49.00
C GLU A 646 -1.25 25.51 47.74
N GLN A 647 -0.15 26.24 47.56
CA GLN A 647 0.74 26.05 46.43
C GLN A 647 1.80 25.02 46.79
N LEU A 648 1.86 23.95 45.99
CA LEU A 648 2.86 22.90 46.11
C LEU A 648 3.86 23.04 44.95
N ALA A 649 5.15 22.93 45.26
CA ALA A 649 6.24 22.99 44.31
C ALA A 649 7.29 21.94 44.66
N ASN A 650 8.01 21.43 43.65
CA ASN A 650 9.03 20.39 43.79
C ASN A 650 8.52 19.15 44.55
N LEU A 651 7.31 18.68 44.20
CA LEU A 651 6.69 17.56 44.88
C LEU A 651 7.47 16.25 44.64
N PRO A 652 7.64 15.39 45.66
CA PRO A 652 8.03 14.00 45.45
C PRO A 652 6.94 13.22 44.68
N PRO A 653 7.19 11.97 44.23
CA PRO A 653 6.19 11.16 43.52
C PRO A 653 4.90 10.94 44.30
N GLU A 654 4.98 10.90 45.64
CA GLU A 654 3.83 10.91 46.54
C GLU A 654 4.08 11.89 47.69
N GLN A 655 3.13 12.80 47.92
CA GLN A 655 3.17 13.75 49.03
C GLN A 655 1.82 13.78 49.75
N ARG A 656 1.86 13.73 51.08
CA ARG A 656 0.68 13.99 51.91
C ARG A 656 0.68 15.44 52.37
N VAL A 657 -0.44 16.10 52.13
CA VAL A 657 -0.72 17.47 52.56
C VAL A 657 -1.76 17.44 53.67
N PRO A 658 -1.43 17.85 54.90
CA PRO A 658 -2.37 17.80 56.02
C PRO A 658 -3.53 18.79 55.82
N TRP A 659 -4.70 18.49 56.39
CA TRP A 659 -5.83 19.42 56.36
C TRP A 659 -5.47 20.76 57.04
N PRO A 660 -5.75 21.92 56.37
CA PRO A 660 -5.62 23.23 56.99
C PRO A 660 -6.41 23.30 58.28
N SER A 661 -5.86 23.97 59.30
CA SER A 661 -6.47 24.01 60.65
C SER A 661 -7.91 24.52 60.66
N SER A 662 -8.25 25.47 59.79
CA SER A 662 -9.60 26.03 59.62
C SER A 662 -10.62 25.06 58.98
N LEU A 663 -10.14 23.99 58.34
CA LEU A 663 -10.94 23.04 57.57
C LEU A 663 -11.03 21.66 58.22
N ARG A 664 -10.30 21.41 59.31
CA ARG A 664 -10.40 20.14 60.06
C ARG A 664 -11.81 19.93 60.59
N GLY A 665 -12.37 18.74 60.35
CA GLY A 665 -13.72 18.40 60.80
C GLY A 665 -14.83 18.99 59.94
N LYS A 666 -14.52 19.66 58.82
CA LYS A 666 -15.50 20.21 57.88
C LYS A 666 -15.59 19.35 56.63
N ASN A 667 -16.76 19.38 55.99
CA ASN A 667 -16.93 18.78 54.67
C ASN A 667 -16.30 19.71 53.62
N VAL A 668 -15.38 19.19 52.83
CA VAL A 668 -14.54 19.99 51.93
C VAL A 668 -14.46 19.33 50.56
N VAL A 669 -14.55 20.14 49.52
CA VAL A 669 -14.13 19.74 48.17
C VAL A 669 -12.69 20.22 47.97
N VAL A 670 -11.81 19.31 47.59
CA VAL A 670 -10.42 19.61 47.23
C VAL A 670 -10.29 19.55 45.73
N GLU A 671 -9.91 20.65 45.10
CA GLU A 671 -9.52 20.72 43.69
C GLU A 671 -8.00 20.87 43.59
N ALA A 672 -7.36 19.98 42.85
CA ALA A 672 -5.96 20.07 42.46
C ALA A 672 -5.87 20.59 41.03
N VAL A 673 -5.13 21.69 40.84
CA VAL A 673 -4.92 22.35 39.55
C VAL A 673 -3.45 22.33 39.19
N GLY A 674 -3.13 21.78 38.03
CA GLY A 674 -1.76 21.70 37.50
C GLY A 674 -1.73 21.83 35.97
N PRO A 675 -0.61 21.52 35.31
CA PRO A 675 -0.43 21.74 33.87
C PRO A 675 -1.51 21.07 33.02
N GLY A 676 -2.47 21.87 32.52
CA GLY A 676 -3.56 21.41 31.66
C GLY A 676 -4.56 20.44 32.30
N GLN A 677 -4.48 20.20 33.61
CA GLN A 677 -5.28 19.20 34.32
C GLN A 677 -5.91 19.75 35.59
N ARG A 678 -7.13 19.26 35.88
CA ARG A 678 -7.84 19.51 37.13
C ARG A 678 -8.44 18.21 37.65
N LYS A 679 -8.27 17.96 38.95
CA LYS A 679 -8.84 16.81 39.65
C LYS A 679 -9.54 17.31 40.90
N ALA A 680 -10.73 16.80 41.19
CA ALA A 680 -11.45 17.18 42.39
C ALA A 680 -11.95 15.96 43.17
N LYS A 681 -11.88 16.03 44.49
CA LYS A 681 -12.36 14.99 45.42
C LYS A 681 -13.13 15.62 46.56
N ILE A 682 -14.15 14.92 47.02
CA ILE A 682 -14.97 15.33 48.16
C ILE A 682 -14.48 14.58 49.39
N HIS A 683 -14.19 15.32 50.46
CA HIS A 683 -13.95 14.78 51.78
C HIS A 683 -15.14 15.08 52.68
N TYR A 684 -15.80 14.03 53.16
CA TYR A 684 -16.82 14.15 54.21
C TYR A 684 -16.16 13.95 55.56
N ALA A 685 -16.01 15.03 56.33
CA ALA A 685 -15.54 14.94 57.69
C ALA A 685 -16.73 14.56 58.58
N ASN A 686 -16.80 13.28 58.93
CA ASN A 686 -17.82 12.77 59.85
C ASN A 686 -17.25 11.66 60.74
N ASP A 687 -17.90 11.47 61.89
CA ASP A 687 -17.74 10.34 62.79
C ASP A 687 -19.01 9.47 62.72
N LEU A 688 -19.51 9.23 61.50
CA LEU A 688 -20.74 8.47 61.25
C LEU A 688 -20.40 7.06 60.77
N ALA A 689 -21.04 6.07 61.38
CA ALA A 689 -21.12 4.71 60.86
C ALA A 689 -22.58 4.40 60.51
N THR A 690 -22.88 4.40 59.21
CA THR A 690 -24.21 4.15 58.67
C THR A 690 -24.33 2.71 58.17
N ASN A 691 -25.34 2.00 58.64
CA ASN A 691 -25.67 0.65 58.18
C ASN A 691 -27.00 0.69 57.43
N LEU A 692 -26.94 0.41 56.14
CA LEU A 692 -28.08 0.47 55.23
C LEU A 692 -28.70 -0.92 55.06
N ALA A 693 -29.82 -1.16 55.74
CA ALA A 693 -30.64 -2.36 55.58
C ALA A 693 -31.54 -2.20 54.34
N HIS A 694 -30.91 -2.13 53.16
CA HIS A 694 -31.57 -1.70 51.91
C HIS A 694 -32.76 -2.58 51.49
N GLN A 695 -32.69 -3.88 51.76
CA GLN A 695 -33.79 -4.83 51.52
C GLN A 695 -35.05 -4.53 52.35
N TYR A 696 -34.92 -3.76 53.43
CA TYR A 696 -36.01 -3.42 54.36
C TYR A 696 -36.29 -1.92 54.42
N GLY A 697 -35.62 -1.10 53.60
CA GLY A 697 -35.89 0.35 53.55
C GLY A 697 -35.47 1.12 54.79
N GLN A 698 -34.53 0.59 55.58
CA GLN A 698 -34.11 1.18 56.85
C GLN A 698 -32.62 1.51 56.87
N ILE A 699 -32.27 2.57 57.60
CA ILE A 699 -30.90 2.96 57.89
C ILE A 699 -30.70 3.05 59.40
N ARG A 700 -29.58 2.52 59.87
CA ARG A 700 -29.10 2.76 61.24
C ARG A 700 -27.91 3.70 61.22
N VAL A 701 -27.93 4.70 62.07
CA VAL A 701 -26.88 5.69 62.25
C VAL A 701 -26.26 5.54 63.63
N GLN A 702 -24.95 5.35 63.66
CA GLN A 702 -24.16 5.24 64.88
C GLN A 702 -22.94 6.16 64.77
N ARG A 703 -22.32 6.49 65.90
CA ARG A 703 -21.00 7.11 65.89
C ARG A 703 -19.95 6.06 65.50
N ALA A 704 -18.99 6.41 64.66
CA ALA A 704 -17.98 5.45 64.22
C ALA A 704 -16.97 5.14 65.34
N SER A 705 -16.58 6.14 66.13
CA SER A 705 -15.58 6.03 67.20
C SER A 705 -15.97 5.13 68.38
N ASP A 706 -17.22 5.17 68.84
CA ASP A 706 -17.67 4.42 70.03
C ASP A 706 -18.86 3.47 69.75
N ARG A 707 -19.37 3.45 68.51
CA ARG A 707 -20.53 2.65 68.08
C ARG A 707 -21.84 2.99 68.80
N ALA A 708 -21.90 4.09 69.54
CA ALA A 708 -23.12 4.55 70.19
C ALA A 708 -24.20 4.91 69.13
N PRO A 709 -25.48 4.55 69.34
CA PRO A 709 -26.55 4.95 68.45
C PRO A 709 -26.72 6.47 68.46
N LEU A 710 -26.90 7.06 67.27
CA LEU A 710 -27.15 8.50 67.14
C LEU A 710 -28.65 8.73 66.97
N SER A 711 -29.30 9.08 68.07
CA SER A 711 -30.72 9.44 68.10
C SER A 711 -30.97 10.86 67.63
N ALA A 712 -32.17 11.16 67.15
CA ALA A 712 -32.57 12.49 66.68
C ALA A 712 -31.63 13.06 65.60
N THR A 713 -31.01 12.18 64.80
CA THR A 713 -30.15 12.57 63.68
C THR A 713 -31.01 12.78 62.45
N TYR A 714 -30.85 13.93 61.79
CA TYR A 714 -31.67 14.27 60.64
C TYR A 714 -31.33 13.38 59.45
N VAL A 715 -32.36 12.85 58.78
CA VAL A 715 -32.25 12.05 57.57
C VAL A 715 -33.15 12.66 56.51
N LYS A 716 -32.59 12.97 55.34
CA LYS A 716 -33.31 13.53 54.19
C LYS A 716 -33.16 12.60 52.99
N VAL A 717 -34.26 12.31 52.32
CA VAL A 717 -34.34 11.30 51.28
C VAL A 717 -34.94 11.89 50.01
N TYR A 718 -34.24 11.68 48.91
CA TYR A 718 -34.76 11.93 47.56
C TYR A 718 -34.88 10.61 46.82
N ALA A 719 -35.84 10.56 45.90
CA ALA A 719 -36.03 9.41 45.02
C ALA A 719 -35.83 9.83 43.57
N ARG A 720 -35.04 9.05 42.84
CA ARG A 720 -35.06 9.05 41.37
C ARG A 720 -36.17 8.12 40.93
N GLN A 721 -37.14 8.67 40.21
CA GLN A 721 -38.27 7.95 39.67
C GLN A 721 -37.93 7.28 38.33
N ARG A 722 -38.67 6.25 37.95
CA ARG A 722 -38.64 5.65 36.60
C ARG A 722 -38.99 6.74 35.57
N GLY A 723 -38.03 7.11 34.74
CA GLY A 723 -38.12 8.27 33.84
C GLY A 723 -37.13 9.40 34.16
N GLY A 724 -36.33 9.25 35.21
CA GLY A 724 -35.19 10.12 35.51
C GLY A 724 -35.51 11.36 36.34
N ASN A 725 -36.78 11.64 36.63
CA ASN A 725 -37.17 12.73 37.51
C ASN A 725 -36.67 12.49 38.95
N VAL A 726 -36.09 13.52 39.58
CA VAL A 726 -35.60 13.45 40.96
C VAL A 726 -36.47 14.37 41.82
N ALA A 727 -37.13 13.78 42.82
CA ALA A 727 -38.02 14.50 43.71
C ALA A 727 -37.68 14.19 45.18
N PHE A 728 -38.00 15.15 46.03
CA PHE A 728 -37.99 14.92 47.48
C PHE A 728 -38.96 13.78 47.81
N TYR A 729 -38.52 12.84 48.63
CA TYR A 729 -39.30 11.66 48.98
C TYR A 729 -39.79 11.73 50.42
N LYS A 730 -38.86 11.87 51.36
CA LYS A 730 -39.15 11.85 52.79
C LYS A 730 -38.00 12.44 53.58
N ASP A 731 -38.28 12.99 54.74
CA ASP A 731 -37.27 13.28 55.74
C ASP A 731 -37.77 12.96 57.16
N GLY A 732 -36.88 13.09 58.14
CA GLY A 732 -37.21 12.94 59.54
C GLY A 732 -35.97 12.70 60.37
N TYR A 733 -36.16 12.09 61.53
CA TYR A 733 -35.09 11.90 62.51
C TYR A 733 -34.99 10.45 62.93
N THR A 734 -33.77 9.99 63.21
CA THR A 734 -33.54 8.67 63.78
C THR A 734 -34.17 8.51 65.16
N ASP A 735 -34.64 7.30 65.49
CA ASP A 735 -35.15 6.96 66.81
C ASP A 735 -34.02 6.84 67.88
N LEU A 736 -34.38 6.52 69.13
CA LEU A 736 -33.41 6.35 70.24
C LEU A 736 -32.34 5.27 69.96
N ARG A 737 -32.57 4.37 69.01
CA ARG A 737 -31.67 3.27 68.63
C ARG A 737 -30.84 3.62 67.39
N GLY A 738 -31.04 4.81 66.82
CA GLY A 738 -30.38 5.31 65.63
C GLY A 738 -31.04 4.87 64.33
N TRP A 739 -32.26 4.31 64.35
CA TRP A 739 -32.92 3.80 63.15
C TRP A 739 -33.83 4.85 62.50
N PHE A 740 -33.87 4.85 61.16
CA PHE A 740 -34.81 5.61 60.36
C PHE A 740 -35.33 4.76 59.19
N ASP A 741 -36.63 4.84 58.93
CA ASP A 741 -37.27 4.23 57.76
C ASP A 741 -37.32 5.24 56.62
N TYR A 742 -36.45 5.04 55.63
CA TYR A 742 -36.28 5.94 54.50
C TYR A 742 -37.23 5.63 53.33
N ALA A 743 -37.86 4.44 53.30
CA ALA A 743 -38.60 3.96 52.13
C ALA A 743 -40.12 3.97 52.29
N THR A 744 -40.65 3.87 53.51
CA THR A 744 -42.10 3.75 53.71
C THR A 744 -42.80 5.11 53.67
N LEU A 745 -43.77 5.22 52.75
CA LEU A 745 -44.79 6.28 52.67
C LEU A 745 -46.17 5.61 52.53
N SER A 746 -47.23 6.25 53.04
CA SER A 746 -48.61 5.81 52.85
C SER A 746 -49.16 6.20 51.46
N THR A 747 -48.36 5.97 50.42
CA THR A 747 -48.64 6.28 49.01
C THR A 747 -48.12 5.15 48.11
N ASN A 748 -48.41 5.20 46.81
CA ASN A 748 -47.85 4.29 45.80
C ASN A 748 -46.52 4.82 45.21
N ASP A 749 -45.91 5.85 45.79
CA ASP A 749 -44.71 6.50 45.21
C ASP A 749 -43.53 5.53 45.09
N LEU A 750 -43.42 4.56 46.00
CA LEU A 750 -42.34 3.57 46.01
C LEU A 750 -42.31 2.71 44.72
N ASP A 751 -43.46 2.45 44.09
CA ASP A 751 -43.55 1.65 42.86
C ASP A 751 -42.82 2.30 41.68
N ASN A 752 -42.73 3.62 41.73
CA ASN A 752 -42.09 4.45 40.73
C ASN A 752 -40.63 4.77 41.07
N VAL A 753 -40.11 4.37 42.23
CA VAL A 753 -38.71 4.64 42.61
C VAL A 753 -37.76 3.65 41.94
N GLU A 754 -36.72 4.18 41.31
CA GLU A 754 -35.60 3.43 40.77
C GLU A 754 -34.42 3.39 41.76
N ARG A 755 -34.18 4.50 42.46
CA ARG A 755 -33.06 4.66 43.39
C ARG A 755 -33.33 5.76 44.41
N PHE A 756 -32.84 5.58 45.64
CA PHE A 756 -32.86 6.58 46.70
C PHE A 756 -31.48 7.22 46.88
N ALA A 757 -31.48 8.51 47.20
CA ALA A 757 -30.36 9.22 47.78
C ALA A 757 -30.74 9.62 49.21
N ILE A 758 -29.87 9.38 50.17
CA ILE A 758 -30.12 9.52 51.61
C ILE A 758 -29.00 10.35 52.22
N LEU A 759 -29.32 11.54 52.69
CA LEU A 759 -28.45 12.38 53.52
C LEU A 759 -28.71 12.07 54.98
N VAL A 760 -27.65 11.89 55.74
CA VAL A 760 -27.66 11.84 57.20
C VAL A 760 -26.88 13.04 57.71
N CYS A 761 -27.46 13.83 58.62
CA CYS A 761 -26.84 15.03 59.18
C CYS A 761 -26.95 15.05 60.71
N SER A 762 -25.82 15.18 61.39
CA SER A 762 -25.70 15.32 62.84
C SER A 762 -24.85 16.53 63.17
N ASP A 763 -25.35 17.42 64.04
CA ASP A 763 -24.63 18.62 64.49
C ASP A 763 -23.26 18.32 65.12
N ARG A 764 -23.10 17.13 65.71
CA ARG A 764 -21.87 16.73 66.41
C ARG A 764 -21.06 15.66 65.70
N ALA A 765 -21.70 14.79 64.92
CA ALA A 765 -21.03 13.67 64.25
C ALA A 765 -20.80 13.90 62.76
N GLY A 766 -21.23 15.03 62.19
CA GLY A 766 -21.04 15.37 60.78
C GLY A 766 -22.14 14.86 59.86
N SER A 767 -21.84 14.78 58.56
CA SER A 767 -22.83 14.40 57.54
C SER A 767 -22.31 13.33 56.58
N ALA A 768 -23.21 12.49 56.07
CA ALA A 768 -22.90 11.46 55.09
C ALA A 768 -24.03 11.35 54.05
N ILE A 769 -23.68 11.04 52.80
CA ILE A 769 -24.63 10.77 51.72
C ILE A 769 -24.48 9.32 51.28
N LEU A 770 -25.61 8.62 51.17
CA LEU A 770 -25.70 7.22 50.79
C LEU A 770 -26.70 7.07 49.64
N GLU A 771 -26.53 6.02 48.85
CA GLU A 771 -27.51 5.63 47.83
C GLU A 771 -28.02 4.22 48.09
N ALA A 772 -29.30 3.99 47.80
CA ALA A 772 -29.96 2.71 48.01
C ALA A 772 -30.86 2.36 46.82
N SER A 773 -30.92 1.09 46.44
CA SER A 773 -32.03 0.59 45.63
C SER A 773 -33.33 0.56 46.47
N PRO A 774 -34.51 0.62 45.83
CA PRO A 774 -35.76 0.37 46.54
C PRO A 774 -35.75 -1.05 47.14
N PRO A 775 -36.42 -1.27 48.29
CA PRO A 775 -36.56 -2.60 48.88
C PRO A 775 -37.14 -3.61 47.88
N ALA A 776 -36.58 -4.82 47.85
CA ALA A 776 -37.10 -5.90 47.02
C ALA A 776 -38.50 -6.31 47.52
N ARG A 777 -39.43 -6.55 46.59
CA ARG A 777 -40.81 -6.96 46.87
C ARG A 777 -41.13 -8.29 46.22
#